data_AF-A0A423KDK8-F1
#
_entry.id   AF-A0A423KDK8-F1
#
_cell.length_a   1.000
_cell.length_b   1.000
_cell.length_c   1.000
_cell.angle_alpha   90.00
_cell.angle_beta   90.00
_cell.angle_gamma   90.00
#
_symmetry.space_group_name_H-M   'P 1'
#
loop_
_entity.id
_entity.type
_entity.pdbx_description
1 polymer ?
#
loop_
_entity_poly.entity_id
_entity_poly.type
_entity_poly.pdbx_seq_one_letter_code
_entity_poly.pdbx_strand_id
1 'polypeptide(L)'
;MQLQEPATLTSGDERQRMAITQALTNAMADEYVHRTLAWPWDQLAVSCVPNSAFHDVHYSSAFILSKRVRQADFLAVRAEQSIPEQASFQVNQEGRLYHVREDISSSALPGDASEYVSNHFFARVDITSHVNQLNGFAQDLELLAKMARMTGGFISSNDRIAVGQWLRFHNLPLPTDDESTKALIDLLNFAVMPDTENYWELLDAPADSPFALTKNNRAIIRDITAQLTGNEMPLADYFGASLVLENAGSDKQPQSLEYRLQRLISDAGLLDETGQNYMDALGWFADESGAKPSKQLINQLLVAAMLLDLDPDIDTANTTFAGFKLHTSAHVQRLPSDIRSDLEAHLIQRCKLHKLIAPLVAELVLAGMAPAYLVRDLPPSLKVGTPGWVILSQAVGLAESVVPGAARRMTYAHVLGFSPISELTPQLNELHAMAGVDPVVTWALMNGLIQRDADGNLSLETINQGIEAYNEHVEALSTALNAINRPIPRRKALALKALTSGIPACNPHERLVKHRGSGGGGGREVSVLDLYMSDQLHTQDWGRIRGRDIYQEFAGLKELFPVADLYETAVHNHYNDLIAGLSTTIRYVLSQLTQSNRKFIEHGRLAIYRVEAYKPHFDAGSIPEATRERTGRYGVIIGAELQGTLVRCFELFPLRSECRSTPELREKVGKYLFAYDEDGTRSNFVEDNSLLDAPLDLDAYFKNAAPRSDATSSVFVRKIGEFDSSWHPTHADRPMAYFNAERIKTISNLIAEQHPFLTESELADMGRDSTEQELAAAKFDVIFNTLLNLIIPLKECIEGLSSGVPARQRDAIASCVMDAAVVAFVFASVPVQVGKAVGKSASLATKLLSASRIGTRTVASLLNPLDGVPTLINGGLKLVGKGAIKLGGHAVGAAQIARSQLHHLTGAHSYNLLRALDHTGEAARIRMSLDTVSHARALFKSDGITTLEEVVARLSDKTIPLPKGADPAELQHLFNSAARDATLQSKQAQQLGALIGQKALEDVLTAFMTTHPTSYTNKLLTAQDYFDTLADVAEIEAKKAIYLRNHQQSLLQLDLGQPPYNAVLAEAAFNPKGFTDPLHRAGAWMANGASSQANDFDSFVSVLREYAGNSKSLTDPDVITHIHDLLAPAVAGKVRDAGQPTKYTGSIAGYALMEQHLKTLDTAHQHFDKHLLSTVIGFQGFGDGNGRTASALYAISQLRSGRFTPLPREVVDLLSGIR
;
A
#
# COMPACT_ATOMS: atom_id res chain seq x y z
N MET A 1 20.22 -29.87 6.26
CA MET A 1 20.08 -29.17 7.56
C MET A 1 20.91 -29.91 8.60
N GLN A 2 22.18 -29.53 8.78
CA GLN A 2 22.88 -29.80 10.02
C GLN A 2 22.61 -28.59 10.92
N LEU A 3 22.06 -28.85 12.10
CA LEU A 3 21.83 -27.89 13.17
C LEU A 3 23.17 -27.23 13.52
N GLN A 4 23.39 -26.00 13.05
CA GLN A 4 24.33 -25.10 13.72
C GLN A 4 23.67 -24.63 15.01
N GLU A 5 24.39 -24.76 16.12
CA GLU A 5 23.99 -24.32 17.44
C GLU A 5 23.51 -22.85 17.43
N PRO A 6 22.49 -22.50 18.23
CA PRO A 6 21.92 -21.16 18.26
C PRO A 6 22.91 -20.21 18.93
N ALA A 7 23.67 -19.48 18.12
CA ALA A 7 24.39 -18.30 18.57
C ALA A 7 23.36 -17.27 19.03
N THR A 8 23.28 -17.11 20.35
CA THR A 8 22.91 -15.90 21.11
C THR A 8 22.07 -14.86 20.37
N LEU A 9 20.83 -14.69 20.83
CA LEU A 9 20.13 -13.43 21.18
C LEU A 9 18.62 -13.72 21.16
N THR A 10 17.87 -13.42 22.24
CA THR A 10 16.43 -13.14 22.09
C THR A 10 15.97 -12.19 23.18
N SER A 11 15.51 -11.00 22.81
CA SER A 11 14.82 -10.06 23.70
C SER A 11 13.50 -10.65 24.25
N GLY A 12 12.87 -10.00 25.23
CA GLY A 12 11.54 -10.41 25.71
C GLY A 12 10.47 -10.34 24.63
N ASP A 13 10.55 -9.35 23.73
CA ASP A 13 9.62 -9.14 22.63
C ASP A 13 9.70 -10.23 21.55
N GLU A 14 10.90 -10.67 21.19
CA GLU A 14 11.07 -11.76 20.21
C GLU A 14 10.46 -13.06 20.72
N ARG A 15 10.68 -13.39 22.00
CA ARG A 15 10.08 -14.57 22.63
C ARG A 15 8.56 -14.47 22.70
N GLN A 16 8.01 -13.28 22.99
CA GLN A 16 6.57 -13.06 22.98
C GLN A 16 5.98 -13.24 21.57
N ARG A 17 6.60 -12.65 20.54
CA ARG A 17 6.19 -12.80 19.15
C ARG A 17 6.22 -14.26 18.69
N MET A 18 7.27 -15.01 19.04
CA MET A 18 7.37 -16.44 18.74
C MET A 18 6.23 -17.23 19.38
N ALA A 19 5.89 -16.94 20.64
CA ALA A 19 4.77 -17.58 21.32
C ALA A 19 3.42 -17.29 20.64
N ILE A 20 3.20 -16.03 20.20
CA ILE A 20 2.00 -15.63 19.43
C ILE A 20 1.95 -16.36 18.08
N THR A 21 3.05 -16.35 17.34
CA THR A 21 3.15 -16.95 16.00
C THR A 21 2.91 -18.46 16.05
N GLN A 22 3.47 -19.13 17.05
CA GLN A 22 3.25 -20.56 17.29
C GLN A 22 1.80 -20.84 17.64
N ALA A 23 1.17 -20.05 18.53
CA ALA A 23 -0.23 -20.23 18.90
C ALA A 23 -1.18 -20.05 17.72
N LEU A 24 -0.93 -19.05 16.86
CA LEU A 24 -1.68 -18.85 15.61
C LEU A 24 -1.52 -20.06 14.67
N THR A 25 -0.28 -20.51 14.45
CA THR A 25 0.02 -21.67 13.58
C THR A 25 -0.68 -22.94 14.08
N ASN A 26 -0.64 -23.18 15.39
CA ASN A 26 -1.27 -24.32 16.03
C ASN A 26 -2.80 -24.26 15.95
N ALA A 27 -3.40 -23.09 16.15
CA ALA A 27 -4.84 -22.90 16.04
C ALA A 27 -5.33 -23.13 14.60
N MET A 28 -4.53 -22.75 13.60
CA MET A 28 -4.85 -22.97 12.18
C MET A 28 -4.78 -24.45 11.75
N ALA A 29 -3.96 -25.26 12.43
CA ALA A 29 -3.82 -26.69 12.15
C ALA A 29 -4.94 -27.54 12.79
N ASP A 30 -5.71 -26.98 13.74
CA ASP A 30 -6.73 -27.68 14.51
C ASP A 30 -8.12 -27.55 13.84
N GLU A 31 -8.57 -28.64 13.19
CA GLU A 31 -9.86 -28.70 12.46
C GLU A 31 -11.08 -28.48 13.37
N TYR A 32 -10.97 -28.79 14.68
CA TYR A 32 -12.03 -28.58 15.65
C TYR A 32 -12.16 -27.10 16.03
N VAL A 33 -11.03 -26.41 16.28
CA VAL A 33 -10.99 -24.96 16.52
C VAL A 33 -11.54 -24.20 15.31
N HIS A 34 -11.14 -24.60 14.10
CA HIS A 34 -11.58 -24.00 12.85
C HIS A 34 -13.11 -24.05 12.64
N ARG A 35 -13.73 -25.21 12.91
CA ARG A 35 -15.18 -25.41 12.71
C ARG A 35 -16.07 -24.83 13.80
N THR A 36 -15.55 -24.66 15.01
CA THR A 36 -16.40 -24.47 16.20
C THR A 36 -16.28 -23.06 16.80
N LEU A 37 -15.14 -22.37 16.65
CA LEU A 37 -14.84 -21.16 17.44
C LEU A 37 -14.83 -19.83 16.67
N ALA A 38 -15.06 -19.82 15.34
CA ALA A 38 -15.27 -18.61 14.54
C ALA A 38 -14.35 -17.40 14.89
N TRP A 39 -13.03 -17.60 14.79
CA TRP A 39 -11.98 -16.57 15.02
C TRP A 39 -11.82 -16.08 16.49
N PRO A 40 -11.42 -16.96 17.43
CA PRO A 40 -11.47 -16.69 18.86
C PRO A 40 -10.20 -15.99 19.39
N TRP A 41 -9.68 -14.95 18.74
CA TRP A 41 -8.38 -14.35 19.12
C TRP A 41 -8.32 -13.79 20.53
N ASP A 42 -9.45 -13.28 21.02
CA ASP A 42 -9.56 -12.83 22.41
C ASP A 42 -9.68 -13.99 23.40
N GLN A 43 -9.91 -15.21 22.94
CA GLN A 43 -9.97 -16.41 23.79
C GLN A 43 -8.66 -17.19 23.72
N LEU A 44 -7.96 -17.23 22.57
CA LEU A 44 -6.70 -17.94 22.42
C LEU A 44 -5.64 -17.35 23.38
N ALA A 45 -5.19 -18.16 24.32
CA ALA A 45 -4.37 -17.75 25.46
C ALA A 45 -2.90 -18.16 25.28
N VAL A 46 -1.99 -17.21 25.43
CA VAL A 46 -0.53 -17.44 25.43
C VAL A 46 0.10 -16.92 26.71
N SER A 47 1.24 -17.47 27.10
CA SER A 47 2.00 -16.94 28.23
C SER A 47 2.54 -15.53 27.91
N CYS A 48 2.46 -14.66 28.91
CA CYS A 48 3.08 -13.35 28.91
C CYS A 48 4.57 -13.51 29.25
N VAL A 49 5.44 -13.08 28.35
CA VAL A 49 6.88 -13.24 28.47
C VAL A 49 7.46 -12.07 29.27
N PRO A 50 8.19 -12.33 30.38
CA PRO A 50 8.84 -11.28 31.16
C PRO A 50 9.84 -10.45 30.32
N ASN A 51 9.93 -9.15 30.64
CA ASN A 51 10.78 -8.16 29.95
C ASN A 51 10.42 -7.94 28.47
N SER A 52 9.18 -8.24 28.08
CA SER A 52 8.60 -7.76 26.82
C SER A 52 7.95 -6.39 27.04
N ALA A 53 7.88 -5.56 26.01
CA ALA A 53 7.21 -4.26 26.05
C ALA A 53 5.75 -4.39 26.52
N PHE A 54 5.06 -5.46 26.09
CA PHE A 54 3.72 -5.75 26.57
C PHE A 54 3.71 -6.03 28.07
N HIS A 55 4.61 -6.91 28.55
CA HIS A 55 4.70 -7.26 29.97
C HIS A 55 4.95 -6.02 30.82
N ASP A 56 5.86 -5.14 30.41
CA ASP A 56 6.24 -3.96 31.18
C ASP A 56 5.07 -2.98 31.35
N VAL A 57 4.22 -2.83 30.33
CA VAL A 57 2.99 -2.01 30.42
C VAL A 57 1.88 -2.71 31.21
N HIS A 58 1.75 -4.03 31.07
CA HIS A 58 0.65 -4.79 31.68
C HIS A 58 0.88 -5.15 33.16
N TYR A 59 2.14 -5.30 33.59
CA TYR A 59 2.52 -5.86 34.88
C TYR A 59 1.91 -5.12 36.08
N SER A 60 1.97 -3.79 36.09
CA SER A 60 1.47 -2.96 37.20
C SER A 60 -0.04 -3.13 37.42
N SER A 61 -0.80 -3.16 36.34
CA SER A 61 -2.26 -3.38 36.37
C SER A 61 -2.62 -4.83 36.74
N ALA A 62 -1.87 -5.81 36.24
CA ALA A 62 -2.03 -7.22 36.62
C ALA A 62 -1.78 -7.41 38.13
N PHE A 63 -0.78 -6.72 38.68
CA PHE A 63 -0.50 -6.71 40.10
C PHE A 63 -1.65 -6.11 40.92
N ILE A 64 -2.22 -4.98 40.50
CA ILE A 64 -3.39 -4.36 41.16
C ILE A 64 -4.57 -5.34 41.18
N LEU A 65 -4.91 -5.94 40.04
CA LEU A 65 -6.00 -6.90 39.95
C LEU A 65 -5.74 -8.13 40.82
N SER A 66 -4.54 -8.72 40.75
CA SER A 66 -4.18 -9.90 41.55
C SER A 66 -4.20 -9.63 43.06
N LYS A 67 -3.83 -8.43 43.50
CA LYS A 67 -3.93 -8.00 44.90
C LYS A 67 -5.40 -7.87 45.32
N ARG A 68 -6.25 -7.29 44.45
CA ARG A 68 -7.67 -7.05 44.77
C ARG A 68 -8.45 -8.35 44.90
N VAL A 69 -8.25 -9.31 44.00
CA VAL A 69 -8.96 -10.61 44.06
C VAL A 69 -8.52 -11.53 45.20
N ARG A 70 -7.51 -11.12 45.99
CA ARG A 70 -7.04 -11.82 47.20
C ARG A 70 -7.52 -11.16 48.50
N GLN A 71 -8.28 -10.07 48.42
CA GLN A 71 -8.84 -9.42 49.62
C GLN A 71 -10.00 -10.24 50.21
N ALA A 72 -10.19 -10.13 51.52
CA ALA A 72 -11.13 -10.96 52.27
C ALA A 72 -12.60 -10.78 51.82
N ASP A 73 -12.96 -9.56 51.41
CA ASP A 73 -14.27 -9.19 50.86
C ASP A 73 -14.53 -9.89 49.51
N PHE A 74 -13.53 -9.94 48.64
CA PHE A 74 -13.62 -10.66 47.36
C PHE A 74 -13.62 -12.18 47.53
N LEU A 75 -12.85 -12.72 48.49
CA LEU A 75 -12.85 -14.15 48.81
C LEU A 75 -14.22 -14.64 49.31
N ALA A 76 -14.98 -13.79 49.99
CA ALA A 76 -16.36 -14.09 50.37
C ALA A 76 -17.28 -14.23 49.14
N VAL A 77 -17.20 -13.30 48.19
CA VAL A 77 -17.92 -13.38 46.90
C VAL A 77 -17.53 -14.64 46.13
N ARG A 78 -16.24 -14.98 46.14
CA ARG A 78 -15.71 -16.19 45.49
C ARG A 78 -16.32 -17.46 46.06
N ALA A 79 -16.40 -17.57 47.39
CA ALA A 79 -17.01 -18.72 48.06
C ALA A 79 -18.52 -18.81 47.78
N GLU A 80 -19.23 -17.66 47.78
CA GLU A 80 -20.66 -17.59 47.48
C GLU A 80 -20.97 -18.02 46.03
N GLN A 81 -20.14 -17.60 45.07
CA GLN A 81 -20.29 -17.95 43.66
C GLN A 81 -19.66 -19.31 43.30
N SER A 82 -19.17 -20.08 44.27
CA SER A 82 -18.52 -21.39 44.06
C SER A 82 -17.33 -21.34 43.06
N ILE A 83 -16.59 -20.23 43.05
CA ILE A 83 -15.45 -20.03 42.13
C ILE A 83 -14.20 -20.74 42.71
N PRO A 84 -13.54 -21.66 41.98
CA PRO A 84 -12.40 -22.45 42.48
C PRO A 84 -11.21 -21.60 42.95
N GLU A 85 -10.41 -22.06 43.92
CA GLU A 85 -9.26 -21.34 44.51
C GLU A 85 -8.13 -20.98 43.51
N GLN A 86 -8.01 -21.75 42.44
CA GLN A 86 -7.05 -21.54 41.35
C GLN A 86 -7.62 -20.70 40.18
N ALA A 87 -8.87 -20.23 40.26
CA ALA A 87 -9.47 -19.42 39.21
C ALA A 87 -8.72 -18.10 38.99
N SER A 88 -8.55 -17.73 37.72
CA SER A 88 -7.98 -16.46 37.30
C SER A 88 -9.09 -15.46 36.97
N PHE A 89 -8.75 -14.17 36.96
CA PHE A 89 -9.70 -13.09 36.73
C PHE A 89 -9.20 -12.17 35.62
N GLN A 90 -10.14 -11.60 34.88
CA GLN A 90 -9.85 -10.60 33.84
C GLN A 90 -10.80 -9.40 33.97
N VAL A 91 -10.26 -8.20 33.79
CA VAL A 91 -11.05 -6.96 33.66
C VAL A 91 -10.93 -6.46 32.23
N ASN A 92 -12.05 -6.12 31.60
CA ASN A 92 -12.03 -5.56 30.24
C ASN A 92 -12.06 -4.02 30.24
N GLN A 93 -11.90 -3.42 29.07
CA GLN A 93 -11.90 -1.96 28.87
C GLN A 93 -13.22 -1.23 29.19
N GLU A 94 -14.33 -1.97 29.35
CA GLU A 94 -15.62 -1.47 29.83
C GLU A 94 -15.77 -1.59 31.35
N GLY A 95 -14.74 -2.08 32.07
CA GLY A 95 -14.75 -2.23 33.52
C GLY A 95 -15.52 -3.45 34.02
N ARG A 96 -15.78 -4.43 33.16
CA ARG A 96 -16.42 -5.69 33.55
C ARG A 96 -15.39 -6.68 34.07
N LEU A 97 -15.71 -7.34 35.17
CA LEU A 97 -14.90 -8.37 35.79
C LEU A 97 -15.41 -9.76 35.40
N TYR A 98 -14.48 -10.59 34.94
CA TYR A 98 -14.73 -11.98 34.56
C TYR A 98 -13.95 -12.92 35.46
N HIS A 99 -14.59 -14.02 35.87
CA HIS A 99 -13.84 -15.22 36.23
C HIS A 99 -13.46 -15.96 34.95
N VAL A 100 -12.24 -16.51 34.91
CA VAL A 100 -11.66 -17.14 33.73
C VAL A 100 -11.37 -18.62 34.02
N ARG A 101 -11.84 -19.50 33.15
CA ARG A 101 -11.45 -20.91 33.07
C ARG A 101 -10.60 -21.12 31.82
N GLU A 102 -9.56 -21.93 31.92
CA GLU A 102 -8.74 -22.31 30.77
C GLU A 102 -9.21 -23.67 30.23
N ASP A 103 -9.72 -23.66 29.01
CA ASP A 103 -10.05 -24.87 28.26
C ASP A 103 -8.86 -25.22 27.34
N ILE A 104 -8.56 -26.51 27.14
CA ILE A 104 -7.41 -26.98 26.37
C ILE A 104 -7.90 -27.82 25.19
N SER A 105 -7.43 -27.51 23.98
CA SER A 105 -7.55 -28.37 22.80
C SER A 105 -6.19 -29.01 22.51
N SER A 106 -6.16 -30.30 22.21
CA SER A 106 -4.94 -31.02 21.84
C SER A 106 -5.14 -31.77 20.52
N SER A 107 -4.21 -31.59 19.58
CA SER A 107 -4.23 -32.27 18.27
C SER A 107 -2.85 -32.86 17.95
N ALA A 108 -2.81 -33.92 17.12
CA ALA A 108 -1.56 -34.56 16.69
C ALA A 108 -0.90 -33.74 15.56
N LEU A 109 0.43 -33.66 15.55
CA LEU A 109 1.18 -32.93 14.53
C LEU A 109 1.01 -33.56 13.13
N PRO A 110 0.88 -32.75 12.06
CA PRO A 110 0.83 -33.27 10.70
C PRO A 110 2.14 -34.00 10.34
N GLY A 111 2.08 -35.32 10.14
CA GLY A 111 3.22 -36.15 9.73
C GLY A 111 3.90 -36.93 10.85
N ASP A 112 3.57 -36.68 12.12
CA ASP A 112 4.04 -37.47 13.25
C ASP A 112 2.93 -37.63 14.31
N ALA A 113 2.40 -38.86 14.43
CA ALA A 113 1.30 -39.18 15.35
C ALA A 113 1.75 -39.30 16.82
N SER A 114 3.04 -39.16 17.10
CA SER A 114 3.59 -39.26 18.47
C SER A 114 3.75 -37.93 19.18
N GLU A 115 3.71 -36.80 18.45
CA GLU A 115 3.77 -35.45 19.02
C GLU A 115 2.39 -34.75 18.99
N TYR A 116 2.02 -34.15 20.12
CA TYR A 116 0.77 -33.43 20.30
C TYR A 116 1.02 -31.95 20.55
N VAL A 117 0.18 -31.11 19.96
CA VAL A 117 0.18 -29.67 20.15
C VAL A 117 -1.07 -29.27 20.93
N SER A 118 -0.88 -28.51 22.01
CA SER A 118 -1.96 -28.02 22.87
C SER A 118 -2.19 -26.52 22.70
N ASN A 119 -3.44 -26.14 22.42
CA ASN A 119 -3.92 -24.76 22.42
C ASN A 119 -4.74 -24.49 23.69
N HIS A 120 -4.56 -23.31 24.28
CA HIS A 120 -5.29 -22.89 25.48
C HIS A 120 -6.30 -21.78 25.15
N PHE A 121 -7.49 -21.83 25.73
CA PHE A 121 -8.56 -20.88 25.48
C PHE A 121 -9.16 -20.36 26.79
N PHE A 122 -9.41 -19.05 26.86
CA PHE A 122 -10.13 -18.41 27.95
C PHE A 122 -11.64 -18.55 27.77
N ALA A 123 -12.27 -19.28 28.70
CA ALA A 123 -13.71 -19.25 28.92
C ALA A 123 -14.03 -18.24 30.04
N ARG A 124 -14.77 -17.18 29.69
CA ARG A 124 -15.07 -16.05 30.60
C ARG A 124 -16.50 -16.12 31.10
N VAL A 125 -16.70 -15.85 32.39
CA VAL A 125 -18.01 -15.71 33.02
C VAL A 125 -18.05 -14.37 33.75
N ASP A 126 -18.99 -13.51 33.36
CA ASP A 126 -19.15 -12.16 33.93
C ASP A 126 -19.64 -12.27 35.38
N ILE A 127 -18.87 -11.69 36.31
CA ILE A 127 -19.19 -11.66 37.75
C ILE A 127 -19.33 -10.23 38.27
N THR A 128 -19.39 -9.23 37.38
CA THR A 128 -19.38 -7.80 37.72
C THR A 128 -20.48 -7.43 38.72
N SER A 129 -21.68 -7.99 38.55
CA SER A 129 -22.82 -7.73 39.45
C SER A 129 -22.57 -8.13 40.90
N HIS A 130 -21.70 -9.11 41.15
CA HIS A 130 -21.41 -9.63 42.49
C HIS A 130 -20.36 -8.82 43.24
N VAL A 131 -19.64 -7.94 42.55
CA VAL A 131 -18.55 -7.13 43.12
C VAL A 131 -18.89 -5.64 43.22
N ASN A 132 -19.97 -5.19 42.55
CA ASN A 132 -20.44 -3.80 42.59
C ASN A 132 -20.84 -3.30 43.99
N GLN A 133 -21.10 -4.22 44.93
CA GLN A 133 -21.45 -3.89 46.32
C GLN A 133 -20.22 -3.79 47.24
N LEU A 134 -19.03 -4.11 46.74
CA LEU A 134 -17.78 -4.05 47.50
C LEU A 134 -17.22 -2.63 47.53
N ASN A 135 -16.85 -2.15 48.73
CA ASN A 135 -16.39 -0.78 48.91
C ASN A 135 -15.06 -0.52 48.18
N GLY A 136 -14.99 0.57 47.41
CA GLY A 136 -13.83 0.96 46.59
C GLY A 136 -13.60 0.13 45.31
N PHE A 137 -14.32 -0.99 45.11
CA PHE A 137 -14.09 -1.89 43.98
C PHE A 137 -14.47 -1.27 42.63
N ALA A 138 -15.49 -0.40 42.61
CA ALA A 138 -15.89 0.33 41.40
C ALA A 138 -14.80 1.29 40.88
N GLN A 139 -14.07 1.95 41.79
CA GLN A 139 -12.95 2.83 41.43
C GLN A 139 -11.77 2.01 40.88
N ASP A 140 -11.50 0.86 41.48
CA ASP A 140 -10.46 -0.07 40.99
C ASP A 140 -10.82 -0.62 39.60
N LEU A 141 -12.09 -0.95 39.34
CA LEU A 141 -12.55 -1.38 38.01
C LEU A 141 -12.46 -0.26 36.98
N GLU A 142 -12.76 0.99 37.35
CA GLU A 142 -12.61 2.13 36.44
C GLU A 142 -11.13 2.38 36.08
N LEU A 143 -10.24 2.28 37.07
CA LEU A 143 -8.80 2.38 36.86
C LEU A 143 -8.29 1.24 35.97
N LEU A 144 -8.64 -0.01 36.28
CA LEU A 144 -8.26 -1.18 35.50
C LEU A 144 -8.84 -1.15 34.08
N ALA A 145 -10.02 -0.57 33.88
CA ALA A 145 -10.61 -0.37 32.55
C ALA A 145 -9.82 0.63 31.70
N LYS A 146 -9.36 1.74 32.31
CA LYS A 146 -8.47 2.70 31.63
C LYS A 146 -7.14 2.04 31.24
N MET A 147 -6.56 1.24 32.13
CA MET A 147 -5.33 0.48 31.84
C MET A 147 -5.56 -0.61 30.77
N ALA A 148 -6.70 -1.30 30.81
CA ALA A 148 -7.08 -2.31 29.82
C ALA A 148 -7.13 -1.73 28.39
N ARG A 149 -7.56 -0.46 28.22
CA ARG A 149 -7.53 0.22 26.90
C ARG A 149 -6.10 0.38 26.37
N MET A 150 -5.13 0.61 27.26
CA MET A 150 -3.72 0.77 26.90
C MET A 150 -3.02 -0.57 26.59
N THR A 151 -3.54 -1.68 27.11
CA THR A 151 -2.96 -3.03 26.97
C THR A 151 -3.73 -3.92 25.99
N GLY A 152 -4.51 -3.35 25.07
CA GLY A 152 -5.19 -4.10 24.01
C GLY A 152 -6.53 -4.76 24.41
N GLY A 153 -7.16 -4.31 25.49
CA GLY A 153 -8.58 -4.58 25.81
C GLY A 153 -8.84 -5.31 27.14
N PHE A 154 -7.81 -5.90 27.75
CA PHE A 154 -7.95 -6.69 28.99
C PHE A 154 -6.81 -6.44 29.98
N ILE A 155 -7.06 -6.70 31.26
CA ILE A 155 -6.06 -6.93 32.31
C ILE A 155 -6.30 -8.31 32.89
N SER A 156 -5.27 -9.15 32.98
CA SER A 156 -5.37 -10.47 33.60
C SER A 156 -4.64 -10.57 34.93
N SER A 157 -5.22 -11.33 35.86
CA SER A 157 -4.61 -11.64 37.16
C SER A 157 -3.60 -12.79 37.12
N ASN A 158 -3.47 -13.48 35.97
CA ASN A 158 -2.50 -14.55 35.74
C ASN A 158 -1.42 -14.11 34.74
N ASP A 159 -0.49 -15.02 34.44
CA ASP A 159 0.63 -14.81 33.52
C ASP A 159 0.26 -15.10 32.05
N ARG A 160 -1.04 -15.12 31.70
CA ARG A 160 -1.50 -15.33 30.32
C ARG A 160 -2.20 -14.10 29.75
N ILE A 161 -2.02 -13.93 28.45
CA ILE A 161 -2.63 -12.85 27.66
C ILE A 161 -3.37 -13.45 26.48
N ALA A 162 -4.36 -12.72 25.97
CA ALA A 162 -5.04 -13.14 24.75
C ALA A 162 -4.21 -12.76 23.52
N VAL A 163 -4.24 -13.60 22.47
CA VAL A 163 -3.57 -13.27 21.20
C VAL A 163 -4.13 -11.97 20.61
N GLY A 164 -5.46 -11.82 20.59
CA GLY A 164 -6.12 -10.60 20.11
C GLY A 164 -5.76 -9.35 20.91
N GLN A 165 -5.49 -9.51 22.21
CA GLN A 165 -5.03 -8.44 23.07
C GLN A 165 -3.61 -7.98 22.68
N TRP A 166 -2.68 -8.92 22.49
CA TRP A 166 -1.31 -8.60 22.06
C TRP A 166 -1.31 -7.93 20.67
N LEU A 167 -2.11 -8.43 19.73
CA LEU A 167 -2.23 -7.83 18.39
C LEU A 167 -2.70 -6.38 18.46
N ARG A 168 -3.76 -6.08 19.23
CA ARG A 168 -4.24 -4.70 19.41
C ARG A 168 -3.20 -3.80 20.08
N PHE A 169 -2.46 -4.31 21.05
CA PHE A 169 -1.39 -3.53 21.71
C PHE A 169 -0.32 -3.07 20.71
N HIS A 170 0.03 -3.91 19.73
CA HIS A 170 0.98 -3.57 18.67
C HIS A 170 0.32 -2.93 17.43
N ASN A 171 -0.95 -2.51 17.51
CA ASN A 171 -1.74 -2.00 16.39
C ASN A 171 -1.79 -2.95 15.17
N LEU A 172 -1.69 -4.26 15.42
CA LEU A 172 -1.85 -5.26 14.39
C LEU A 172 -3.34 -5.56 14.16
N PRO A 173 -3.75 -5.70 12.90
CA PRO A 173 -5.12 -6.07 12.55
C PRO A 173 -5.45 -7.48 13.04
N LEU A 174 -6.70 -7.65 13.47
CA LEU A 174 -7.21 -8.97 13.83
C LEU A 174 -7.64 -9.71 12.56
N PRO A 175 -7.09 -10.90 12.29
CA PRO A 175 -7.46 -11.65 11.10
C PRO A 175 -8.91 -12.15 11.21
N THR A 176 -9.61 -12.21 10.09
CA THR A 176 -11.05 -12.58 10.04
C THR A 176 -11.32 -13.80 9.18
N ASP A 177 -10.28 -14.34 8.53
CA ASP A 177 -10.30 -15.51 7.68
C ASP A 177 -8.92 -16.23 7.70
N ASP A 178 -8.86 -17.43 7.09
CA ASP A 178 -7.64 -18.25 7.04
C ASP A 178 -6.49 -17.56 6.31
N GLU A 179 -6.84 -16.65 5.42
CA GLU A 179 -5.91 -15.97 4.54
C GLU A 179 -5.21 -14.84 5.29
N SER A 180 -5.99 -13.96 5.92
CA SER A 180 -5.49 -12.92 6.82
C SER A 180 -4.72 -13.50 8.01
N THR A 181 -5.08 -14.69 8.51
CA THR A 181 -4.33 -15.35 9.60
C THR A 181 -2.95 -15.82 9.13
N LYS A 182 -2.84 -16.42 7.93
CA LYS A 182 -1.53 -16.79 7.36
C LYS A 182 -0.70 -15.57 7.03
N ALA A 183 -1.30 -14.55 6.45
CA ALA A 183 -0.63 -13.28 6.15
C ALA A 183 -0.05 -12.66 7.43
N LEU A 184 -0.78 -12.70 8.54
CA LEU A 184 -0.26 -12.27 9.84
C LEU A 184 0.90 -13.16 10.32
N ILE A 185 0.81 -14.48 10.19
CA ILE A 185 1.91 -15.39 10.56
C ILE A 185 3.17 -15.09 9.71
N ASP A 186 3.01 -14.95 8.40
CA ASP A 186 4.10 -14.64 7.47
C ASP A 186 4.72 -13.28 7.81
N LEU A 187 3.89 -12.27 8.03
CA LEU A 187 4.33 -10.95 8.47
C LEU A 187 5.13 -11.04 9.78
N LEU A 188 4.66 -11.76 10.79
CA LEU A 188 5.36 -11.91 12.07
C LEU A 188 6.69 -12.67 11.91
N ASN A 189 6.75 -13.63 10.98
CA ASN A 189 7.98 -14.35 10.65
C ASN A 189 9.01 -13.46 9.93
N PHE A 190 8.56 -12.63 9.00
CA PHE A 190 9.42 -11.75 8.20
C PHE A 190 9.71 -10.40 8.86
N ALA A 191 8.94 -10.00 9.87
CA ALA A 191 9.15 -8.77 10.62
C ALA A 191 10.53 -8.71 11.28
N VAL A 192 11.19 -9.84 11.54
CA VAL A 192 12.55 -9.84 12.12
C VAL A 192 13.53 -9.18 11.19
N MET A 193 14.15 -8.10 11.63
CA MET A 193 15.20 -7.42 10.86
C MET A 193 16.59 -7.84 11.39
N PRO A 194 17.55 -8.17 10.52
CA PRO A 194 18.91 -8.42 10.94
C PRO A 194 19.51 -7.19 11.63
N ASP A 195 20.24 -7.40 12.74
CA ASP A 195 21.06 -6.35 13.32
C ASP A 195 22.29 -6.10 12.44
N THR A 196 22.48 -4.84 12.02
CA THR A 196 23.53 -4.44 11.09
C THR A 196 24.06 -3.05 11.40
N GLU A 197 25.39 -2.90 11.35
CA GLU A 197 26.03 -1.59 11.39
C GLU A 197 25.78 -0.83 10.07
N ASN A 198 25.30 0.41 10.18
CA ASN A 198 25.22 1.34 9.05
C ASN A 198 26.61 1.91 8.74
N TYR A 199 27.23 1.44 7.66
CA TYR A 199 28.56 1.91 7.25
C TYR A 199 28.58 3.35 6.71
N TRP A 200 27.43 3.85 6.24
CA TRP A 200 27.32 5.15 5.59
C TRP A 200 26.83 6.26 6.50
N GLU A 201 26.59 5.98 7.78
CA GLU A 201 26.00 6.94 8.73
C GLU A 201 26.71 8.30 8.77
N LEU A 202 28.05 8.32 8.70
CA LEU A 202 28.81 9.57 8.66
C LEU A 202 28.81 10.26 7.29
N LEU A 203 28.74 9.49 6.20
CA LEU A 203 28.65 10.03 4.83
C LEU A 203 27.27 10.66 4.56
N ASP A 204 26.23 10.13 5.23
CA ASP A 204 24.85 10.59 5.15
C ASP A 204 24.39 11.51 6.29
N ALA A 205 25.31 11.88 7.19
CA ALA A 205 24.99 12.65 8.37
C ALA A 205 24.23 13.95 8.01
N PRO A 206 23.14 14.28 8.74
CA PRO A 206 22.43 15.55 8.59
C PRO A 206 23.38 16.76 8.72
N ALA A 207 23.05 17.87 8.06
CA ALA A 207 23.92 19.05 8.04
C ALA A 207 24.12 19.70 9.43
N ASP A 208 23.18 19.45 10.34
CA ASP A 208 23.18 19.87 11.75
C ASP A 208 23.84 18.85 12.69
N SER A 209 24.29 17.70 12.18
CA SER A 209 25.03 16.72 12.98
C SER A 209 26.39 17.28 13.43
N PRO A 210 26.79 17.07 14.71
CA PRO A 210 28.12 17.44 15.18
C PRO A 210 29.23 16.66 14.45
N PHE A 211 28.89 15.53 13.83
CA PHE A 211 29.81 14.68 13.07
C PHE A 211 29.65 14.84 11.55
N ALA A 212 28.95 15.87 11.08
CA ALA A 212 28.74 16.11 9.65
C ALA A 212 30.08 16.24 8.91
N LEU A 213 30.27 15.47 7.84
CA LEU A 213 31.43 15.55 6.96
C LEU A 213 31.34 16.73 6.01
N THR A 214 31.46 17.95 6.58
CA THR A 214 31.53 19.21 5.86
C THR A 214 32.69 19.22 4.85
N LYS A 215 32.67 20.17 3.90
CA LYS A 215 33.80 20.35 2.96
C LYS A 215 35.16 20.46 3.66
N ASN A 216 35.19 21.12 4.83
CA ASN A 216 36.39 21.24 5.64
C ASN A 216 36.80 19.90 6.26
N ASN A 217 35.85 19.19 6.88
CA ASN A 217 36.12 17.89 7.52
C ASN A 217 36.56 16.84 6.49
N ARG A 218 35.98 16.83 5.28
CA ARG A 218 36.42 15.98 4.17
C ARG A 218 37.84 16.31 3.71
N ALA A 219 38.21 17.59 3.66
CA ALA A 219 39.57 18.01 3.35
C ALA A 219 40.57 17.53 4.42
N ILE A 220 40.22 17.65 5.71
CA ILE A 220 41.03 17.14 6.82
C ILE A 220 41.25 15.63 6.69
N ILE A 221 40.17 14.86 6.47
CA ILE A 221 40.27 13.40 6.27
C ILE A 221 41.23 13.10 5.13
N ARG A 222 41.08 13.76 3.97
CA ARG A 222 41.94 13.54 2.81
C ARG A 222 43.42 13.86 3.11
N ASP A 223 43.69 14.93 3.84
CA ASP A 223 45.06 15.33 4.16
C ASP A 223 45.73 14.31 5.10
N ILE A 224 44.99 13.79 6.09
CA ILE A 224 45.47 12.71 6.97
C ILE A 224 45.66 11.40 6.18
N THR A 225 44.72 11.05 5.30
CA THR A 225 44.82 9.86 4.43
C THR A 225 46.06 9.92 3.53
N ALA A 226 46.35 11.09 2.95
CA ALA A 226 47.53 11.30 2.12
C ALA A 226 48.85 11.16 2.91
N GLN A 227 48.86 11.59 4.18
CA GLN A 227 50.02 11.41 5.07
C GLN A 227 50.26 9.95 5.42
N LEU A 228 49.17 9.19 5.68
CA LEU A 228 49.25 7.78 6.06
C LEU A 228 49.72 6.89 4.91
N THR A 229 49.22 7.14 3.69
CA THR A 229 49.50 6.29 2.51
C THR A 229 50.67 6.78 1.67
N GLY A 230 51.18 7.98 1.93
CA GLY A 230 52.14 8.65 1.06
C GLY A 230 51.61 8.96 -0.34
N ASN A 231 50.30 8.83 -0.57
CA ASN A 231 49.66 8.79 -1.89
C ASN A 231 50.21 7.70 -2.84
N GLU A 232 50.85 6.65 -2.29
CA GLU A 232 51.42 5.58 -3.11
C GLU A 232 50.41 4.46 -3.39
N MET A 233 49.40 4.31 -2.53
CA MET A 233 48.36 3.29 -2.66
C MET A 233 47.03 3.72 -2.04
N PRO A 234 45.89 3.12 -2.44
CA PRO A 234 44.60 3.40 -1.82
C PRO A 234 44.57 3.03 -0.33
N LEU A 235 43.85 3.81 0.48
CA LEU A 235 43.73 3.57 1.93
C LEU A 235 43.15 2.18 2.25
N ALA A 236 42.22 1.69 1.43
CA ALA A 236 41.65 0.36 1.60
C ALA A 236 42.70 -0.76 1.39
N ASP A 237 43.66 -0.57 0.48
CA ASP A 237 44.77 -1.53 0.30
C ASP A 237 45.78 -1.45 1.46
N TYR A 238 46.01 -0.24 1.99
CA TYR A 238 46.85 -0.04 3.17
C TYR A 238 46.29 -0.79 4.38
N PHE A 239 44.99 -0.63 4.67
CA PHE A 239 44.32 -1.40 5.74
C PHE A 239 44.20 -2.89 5.43
N GLY A 240 44.05 -3.24 4.14
CA GLY A 240 43.91 -4.62 3.68
C GLY A 240 45.22 -5.39 3.54
N ALA A 241 46.38 -4.82 3.89
CA ALA A 241 47.69 -5.45 3.67
C ALA A 241 47.79 -6.84 4.34
N SER A 242 47.29 -6.98 5.58
CA SER A 242 47.26 -8.25 6.31
C SER A 242 46.41 -9.31 5.61
N LEU A 243 45.24 -8.92 5.07
CA LEU A 243 44.36 -9.81 4.31
C LEU A 243 45.02 -10.33 3.02
N VAL A 244 45.79 -9.48 2.36
CA VAL A 244 46.54 -9.89 1.14
C VAL A 244 47.63 -10.91 1.48
N LEU A 245 48.33 -10.72 2.61
CA LEU A 245 49.35 -11.65 3.09
C LEU A 245 48.75 -12.99 3.57
N GLU A 246 47.62 -12.95 4.28
CA GLU A 246 46.92 -14.14 4.78
C GLU A 246 46.44 -15.05 3.63
N ASN A 247 45.89 -14.46 2.56
CA ASN A 247 45.40 -15.23 1.40
C ASN A 247 46.51 -15.94 0.60
N ALA A 248 47.80 -15.66 0.87
CA ALA A 248 48.92 -16.42 0.32
C ALA A 248 49.19 -17.73 1.09
N GLY A 249 48.53 -17.95 2.25
CA GLY A 249 48.77 -19.07 3.17
C GLY A 249 47.52 -19.91 3.51
N SER A 250 47.37 -21.04 2.80
CA SER A 250 46.49 -22.20 3.10
C SER A 250 45.00 -22.15 2.71
N ASP A 251 44.51 -23.28 2.19
CA ASP A 251 43.11 -23.58 1.82
C ASP A 251 42.13 -23.69 3.01
N LYS A 252 42.56 -23.36 4.24
CA LYS A 252 41.78 -23.58 5.47
C LYS A 252 41.14 -22.33 6.08
N GLN A 253 41.37 -21.14 5.51
CA GLN A 253 40.79 -19.89 6.03
C GLN A 253 39.37 -19.64 5.50
N PRO A 254 38.48 -19.00 6.29
CA PRO A 254 37.15 -18.61 5.82
C PRO A 254 37.26 -17.67 4.61
N GLN A 255 36.73 -18.09 3.46
CA GLN A 255 36.77 -17.30 2.22
C GLN A 255 35.53 -16.42 2.01
N SER A 256 34.61 -16.36 2.98
CA SER A 256 33.41 -15.55 2.81
C SER A 256 33.75 -14.06 2.77
N LEU A 257 33.05 -13.34 1.91
CA LEU A 257 33.22 -11.90 1.72
C LEU A 257 32.94 -11.13 3.02
N GLU A 258 31.88 -11.51 3.74
CA GLU A 258 31.49 -10.90 5.02
C GLU A 258 32.59 -11.01 6.09
N TYR A 259 33.24 -12.17 6.20
CA TYR A 259 34.37 -12.35 7.12
C TYR A 259 35.52 -11.43 6.76
N ARG A 260 35.89 -11.36 5.47
CA ARG A 260 36.98 -10.52 4.96
C ARG A 260 36.67 -9.04 5.14
N LEU A 261 35.42 -8.62 5.00
CA LEU A 261 35.01 -7.24 5.22
C LEU A 261 35.12 -6.85 6.70
N GLN A 262 34.63 -7.69 7.61
CA GLN A 262 34.77 -7.47 9.05
C GLN A 262 36.25 -7.45 9.48
N ARG A 263 37.07 -8.31 8.87
CA ARG A 263 38.51 -8.35 9.10
C ARG A 263 39.19 -7.06 8.61
N LEU A 264 38.84 -6.56 7.42
CA LEU A 264 39.36 -5.28 6.90
C LEU A 264 39.06 -4.12 7.86
N ILE A 265 37.81 -4.02 8.34
CA ILE A 265 37.41 -2.97 9.29
C ILE A 265 38.12 -3.14 10.63
N SER A 266 38.25 -4.38 11.12
CA SER A 266 38.93 -4.68 12.38
C SER A 266 40.43 -4.35 12.31
N ASP A 267 41.09 -4.70 11.21
CA ASP A 267 42.52 -4.43 11.00
C ASP A 267 42.77 -2.92 10.86
N ALA A 268 41.87 -2.19 10.18
CA ALA A 268 41.90 -0.72 10.16
C ALA A 268 41.81 -0.11 11.56
N GLY A 269 40.99 -0.70 12.45
CA GLY A 269 40.86 -0.27 13.84
C GLY A 269 42.01 -0.71 14.77
N LEU A 270 42.72 -1.80 14.45
CA LEU A 270 43.88 -2.29 15.22
C LEU A 270 45.15 -1.48 14.99
N LEU A 271 45.21 -0.72 13.90
CA LEU A 271 46.21 0.32 13.72
C LEU A 271 45.84 1.49 14.64
N ASP A 272 46.07 1.29 15.95
CA ASP A 272 45.51 2.00 17.12
C ASP A 272 45.66 3.53 17.07
N GLU A 273 46.57 4.06 16.25
CA GLU A 273 46.78 5.49 16.05
C GLU A 273 45.88 6.09 14.95
N THR A 274 45.40 5.30 13.99
CA THR A 274 44.81 5.84 12.76
C THR A 274 43.44 6.47 12.98
N GLY A 275 42.53 5.76 13.67
CA GLY A 275 41.21 6.28 13.99
C GLY A 275 41.28 7.48 14.93
N GLN A 276 42.21 7.45 15.89
CA GLN A 276 42.45 8.56 16.82
C GLN A 276 43.05 9.78 16.11
N ASN A 277 43.99 9.58 15.16
CA ASN A 277 44.57 10.67 14.36
C ASN A 277 43.49 11.42 13.56
N TYR A 278 42.54 10.71 12.93
CA TYR A 278 41.42 11.38 12.25
C TYR A 278 40.55 12.15 13.25
N MET A 279 40.22 11.55 14.39
CA MET A 279 39.40 12.19 15.42
C MET A 279 40.04 13.45 15.99
N ASP A 280 41.33 13.40 16.32
CA ASP A 280 42.11 14.52 16.85
C ASP A 280 42.20 15.65 15.82
N ALA A 281 42.47 15.31 14.55
CA ALA A 281 42.53 16.28 13.46
C ALA A 281 41.17 16.93 13.17
N LEU A 282 40.07 16.19 13.34
CA LEU A 282 38.70 16.70 13.23
C LEU A 282 38.25 17.51 14.46
N GLY A 283 39.00 17.45 15.57
CA GLY A 283 38.63 18.07 16.84
C GLY A 283 37.42 17.41 17.51
N TRP A 284 37.09 16.17 17.14
CA TRP A 284 35.96 15.43 17.71
C TRP A 284 36.35 14.83 19.06
N PHE A 285 35.49 15.02 20.07
CA PHE A 285 35.73 14.54 21.45
C PHE A 285 37.00 15.12 22.12
N ALA A 286 37.37 16.37 21.80
CA ALA A 286 38.56 17.04 22.32
C ALA A 286 38.51 17.42 23.82
N ASP A 287 37.37 17.23 24.51
CA ASP A 287 37.25 17.43 25.96
C ASP A 287 37.61 16.14 26.70
N GLU A 288 38.72 16.13 27.43
CA GLU A 288 39.20 15.00 28.24
C GLU A 288 38.19 14.56 29.32
N SER A 289 37.24 15.43 29.67
CA SER A 289 36.16 15.20 30.65
C SER A 289 34.90 14.60 30.00
N GLY A 290 34.84 14.56 28.66
CA GLY A 290 33.67 14.19 27.87
C GLY A 290 33.49 12.68 27.64
N ALA A 291 32.41 12.33 26.94
CA ALA A 291 32.17 10.95 26.51
C ALA A 291 33.25 10.49 25.50
N LYS A 292 33.69 9.24 25.57
CA LYS A 292 34.63 8.66 24.60
C LYS A 292 33.90 8.20 23.33
N PRO A 293 34.55 8.19 22.15
CA PRO A 293 33.98 7.63 20.94
C PRO A 293 33.58 6.16 21.12
N SER A 294 32.47 5.76 20.50
CA SER A 294 32.11 4.36 20.38
C SER A 294 32.97 3.69 19.31
N LYS A 295 33.20 2.37 19.45
CA LYS A 295 33.89 1.56 18.42
C LYS A 295 33.19 1.66 17.06
N GLN A 296 31.86 1.72 17.06
CA GLN A 296 31.05 1.86 15.86
C GLN A 296 31.35 3.17 15.11
N LEU A 297 31.42 4.30 15.83
CA LEU A 297 31.73 5.60 15.22
C LEU A 297 33.12 5.61 14.57
N ILE A 298 34.10 4.97 15.21
CA ILE A 298 35.44 4.80 14.65
C ILE A 298 35.40 3.96 13.38
N ASN A 299 34.70 2.82 13.39
CA ASN A 299 34.54 1.97 12.20
C ASN A 299 33.90 2.74 11.04
N GLN A 300 32.85 3.54 11.32
CA GLN A 300 32.19 4.37 10.32
C GLN A 300 33.12 5.44 9.75
N LEU A 301 33.95 6.05 10.58
CA LEU A 301 34.92 7.06 10.14
C LEU A 301 35.98 6.45 9.22
N LEU A 302 36.48 5.26 9.57
CA LEU A 302 37.46 4.53 8.75
C LEU A 302 36.86 4.11 7.41
N VAL A 303 35.61 3.65 7.39
CA VAL A 303 34.90 3.36 6.13
C VAL A 303 34.70 4.62 5.30
N ALA A 304 34.25 5.72 5.91
CA ALA A 304 34.09 7.00 5.22
C ALA A 304 35.41 7.49 4.61
N ALA A 305 36.53 7.36 5.34
CA ALA A 305 37.86 7.71 4.85
C ALA A 305 38.28 6.85 3.65
N MET A 306 38.08 5.52 3.70
CA MET A 306 38.38 4.63 2.57
C MET A 306 37.58 4.99 1.32
N LEU A 307 36.31 5.37 1.47
CA LEU A 307 35.45 5.74 0.34
C LEU A 307 35.79 7.13 -0.22
N LEU A 308 36.09 8.11 0.65
CA LEU A 308 36.50 9.47 0.28
C LEU A 308 37.86 9.51 -0.43
N ASP A 309 38.77 8.60 -0.09
CA ASP A 309 40.07 8.43 -0.76
C ASP A 309 39.88 8.07 -2.25
N LEU A 310 38.90 7.20 -2.53
CA LEU A 310 38.61 6.72 -3.87
C LEU A 310 37.72 7.68 -4.68
N ASP A 311 36.76 8.32 -4.01
CA ASP A 311 35.86 9.31 -4.60
C ASP A 311 35.67 10.51 -3.64
N PRO A 312 36.42 11.61 -3.86
CA PRO A 312 36.36 12.79 -2.99
C PRO A 312 34.98 13.47 -2.95
N ASP A 313 34.20 13.31 -4.03
CA ASP A 313 32.90 13.94 -4.22
C ASP A 313 31.74 13.00 -3.85
N ILE A 314 32.03 11.86 -3.20
CA ILE A 314 31.04 10.84 -2.85
C ILE A 314 29.85 11.45 -2.07
N ASP A 315 28.65 11.14 -2.55
CA ASP A 315 27.38 11.55 -1.99
C ASP A 315 26.37 10.44 -2.30
N THR A 316 25.44 10.18 -1.40
CA THR A 316 24.38 9.17 -1.63
C THR A 316 23.41 9.55 -2.73
N ALA A 317 23.28 10.84 -3.03
CA ALA A 317 22.55 11.30 -4.20
C ALA A 317 23.37 11.12 -5.50
N ASN A 318 24.64 10.73 -5.48
CA ASN A 318 25.38 10.53 -6.72
C ASN A 318 24.94 9.24 -7.43
N THR A 319 24.77 9.33 -8.75
CA THR A 319 24.58 8.15 -9.63
C THR A 319 25.89 7.42 -9.93
N THR A 320 27.00 7.94 -9.43
CA THR A 320 28.35 7.55 -9.84
C THR A 320 29.29 7.41 -8.67
N PHE A 321 30.11 6.36 -8.67
CA PHE A 321 31.23 6.18 -7.75
C PHE A 321 32.53 6.11 -8.54
N ALA A 322 33.49 7.00 -8.28
CA ALA A 322 34.77 7.05 -8.98
C ALA A 322 34.63 6.99 -10.52
N GLY A 323 33.57 7.61 -11.06
CA GLY A 323 33.22 7.62 -12.49
C GLY A 323 32.43 6.41 -13.01
N PHE A 324 32.22 5.36 -12.21
CA PHE A 324 31.34 4.23 -12.55
C PHE A 324 29.88 4.60 -12.34
N LYS A 325 29.02 4.42 -13.36
CA LYS A 325 27.58 4.73 -13.27
C LYS A 325 26.81 3.50 -12.80
N LEU A 326 26.22 3.54 -11.60
CA LEU A 326 25.42 2.42 -11.07
C LEU A 326 24.08 2.27 -11.82
N HIS A 327 23.45 3.40 -12.13
CA HIS A 327 22.16 3.46 -12.82
C HIS A 327 22.33 4.13 -14.19
N THR A 328 22.27 3.32 -15.26
CA THR A 328 22.39 3.79 -16.64
C THR A 328 21.57 2.91 -17.58
N SER A 329 21.15 3.46 -18.72
CA SER A 329 20.40 2.71 -19.74
C SER A 329 21.15 1.48 -20.26
N ALA A 330 22.48 1.49 -20.25
CA ALA A 330 23.31 0.34 -20.62
C ALA A 330 23.17 -0.86 -19.66
N HIS A 331 22.65 -0.65 -18.45
CA HIS A 331 22.44 -1.69 -17.44
C HIS A 331 21.05 -2.32 -17.48
N VAL A 332 20.11 -1.75 -18.23
CA VAL A 332 18.76 -2.29 -18.35
C VAL A 332 18.82 -3.72 -18.89
N GLN A 333 18.06 -4.62 -18.24
CA GLN A 333 17.99 -6.05 -18.55
C GLN A 333 19.29 -6.87 -18.33
N ARG A 334 20.31 -6.29 -17.70
CA ARG A 334 21.50 -7.03 -17.25
C ARG A 334 21.28 -7.65 -15.87
N LEU A 335 22.03 -8.71 -15.57
CA LEU A 335 22.00 -9.34 -14.25
C LEU A 335 22.70 -8.44 -13.22
N PRO A 336 22.17 -8.32 -11.98
CA PRO A 336 22.82 -7.56 -10.91
C PRO A 336 24.25 -8.02 -10.62
N SER A 337 24.52 -9.32 -10.72
CA SER A 337 25.85 -9.93 -10.55
C SER A 337 26.87 -9.44 -11.57
N ASP A 338 26.44 -9.22 -12.82
CA ASP A 338 27.33 -8.77 -13.89
C ASP A 338 27.73 -7.31 -13.66
N ILE A 339 26.78 -6.48 -13.25
CA ILE A 339 27.02 -5.05 -12.94
C ILE A 339 27.94 -4.92 -11.73
N ARG A 340 27.76 -5.77 -10.71
CA ARG A 340 28.67 -5.84 -9.57
C ARG A 340 30.08 -6.24 -10.01
N SER A 341 30.21 -7.24 -10.87
CA SER A 341 31.52 -7.66 -11.42
C SER A 341 32.19 -6.54 -12.22
N ASP A 342 31.41 -5.77 -12.98
CA ASP A 342 31.91 -4.59 -13.71
C ASP A 342 32.40 -3.49 -12.76
N LEU A 343 31.70 -3.27 -11.64
CA LEU A 343 32.15 -2.34 -10.59
C LEU A 343 33.47 -2.82 -9.98
N GLU A 344 33.58 -4.10 -9.63
CA GLU A 344 34.82 -4.69 -9.09
C GLU A 344 35.98 -4.54 -10.09
N ALA A 345 35.74 -4.82 -11.37
CA ALA A 345 36.73 -4.62 -12.42
C ALA A 345 37.12 -3.14 -12.58
N HIS A 346 36.16 -2.22 -12.47
CA HIS A 346 36.41 -0.78 -12.51
C HIS A 346 37.28 -0.32 -11.34
N LEU A 347 37.02 -0.80 -10.13
CA LEU A 347 37.81 -0.52 -8.93
C LEU A 347 39.28 -0.97 -9.09
N ILE A 348 39.50 -2.16 -9.67
CA ILE A 348 40.86 -2.65 -9.94
C ILE A 348 41.55 -1.81 -11.02
N GLN A 349 40.87 -1.57 -12.15
CA GLN A 349 41.50 -0.95 -13.32
C GLN A 349 41.72 0.56 -13.13
N ARG A 350 40.71 1.26 -12.61
CA ARG A 350 40.68 2.72 -12.48
C ARG A 350 41.20 3.20 -11.14
N CYS A 351 40.78 2.55 -10.05
CA CYS A 351 41.15 2.94 -8.68
C CYS A 351 42.38 2.21 -8.16
N LYS A 352 42.97 1.29 -8.96
CA LYS A 352 44.21 0.56 -8.65
C LYS A 352 44.15 -0.31 -7.39
N LEU A 353 42.93 -0.65 -6.95
CA LEU A 353 42.73 -1.53 -5.80
C LEU A 353 43.22 -2.94 -6.07
N HIS A 354 43.74 -3.60 -5.03
CA HIS A 354 44.13 -4.99 -5.11
C HIS A 354 42.90 -5.89 -5.36
N LYS A 355 43.05 -6.94 -6.18
CA LYS A 355 41.96 -7.86 -6.59
C LYS A 355 41.18 -8.51 -5.44
N LEU A 356 41.79 -8.64 -4.27
CA LEU A 356 41.13 -9.17 -3.06
C LEU A 356 40.34 -8.12 -2.29
N ILE A 357 40.72 -6.84 -2.43
CA ILE A 357 40.14 -5.71 -1.70
C ILE A 357 39.00 -5.08 -2.51
N ALA A 358 39.09 -5.07 -3.84
CA ALA A 358 38.05 -4.51 -4.71
C ALA A 358 36.63 -5.05 -4.45
N PRO A 359 36.40 -6.37 -4.24
CA PRO A 359 35.07 -6.88 -3.89
C PRO A 359 34.54 -6.39 -2.52
N LEU A 360 35.44 -6.13 -1.56
CA LEU A 360 35.09 -5.59 -0.23
C LEU A 360 34.68 -4.12 -0.34
N VAL A 361 35.45 -3.33 -1.09
CA VAL A 361 35.12 -1.93 -1.37
C VAL A 361 33.83 -1.83 -2.19
N ALA A 362 33.60 -2.71 -3.17
CA ALA A 362 32.34 -2.76 -3.91
C ALA A 362 31.15 -3.01 -2.97
N GLU A 363 31.29 -3.88 -1.96
CA GLU A 363 30.27 -4.09 -0.93
C GLU A 363 30.02 -2.82 -0.11
N LEU A 364 31.07 -2.12 0.33
CA LEU A 364 30.94 -0.85 1.03
C LEU A 364 30.26 0.23 0.18
N VAL A 365 30.60 0.35 -1.11
CA VAL A 365 30.00 1.31 -2.04
C VAL A 365 28.50 1.02 -2.22
N LEU A 366 28.16 -0.22 -2.54
CA LEU A 366 26.77 -0.62 -2.78
C LEU A 366 25.90 -0.50 -1.52
N ALA A 367 26.48 -0.66 -0.33
CA ALA A 367 25.74 -0.57 0.94
C ALA A 367 25.06 0.78 1.15
N GLY A 368 25.62 1.88 0.65
CA GLY A 368 24.98 3.19 0.71
C GLY A 368 24.33 3.64 -0.59
N MET A 369 24.95 3.34 -1.74
CA MET A 369 24.48 3.90 -3.02
C MET A 369 23.43 3.04 -3.71
N ALA A 370 23.45 1.71 -3.53
CA ALA A 370 22.53 0.80 -4.22
C ALA A 370 22.35 -0.53 -3.45
N PRO A 371 21.74 -0.50 -2.24
CA PRO A 371 21.66 -1.66 -1.34
C PRO A 371 20.92 -2.85 -1.95
N ALA A 372 20.08 -2.65 -2.97
CA ALA A 372 19.39 -3.73 -3.69
C ALA A 372 20.35 -4.72 -4.36
N TYR A 373 21.58 -4.31 -4.71
CA TYR A 373 22.60 -5.22 -5.25
C TYR A 373 23.24 -6.12 -4.19
N LEU A 374 23.00 -5.88 -2.90
CA LEU A 374 23.57 -6.65 -1.79
C LEU A 374 22.60 -7.67 -1.18
N VAL A 375 21.34 -7.67 -1.61
CA VAL A 375 20.35 -8.67 -1.17
C VAL A 375 20.85 -10.07 -1.55
N ARG A 376 20.73 -11.01 -0.62
CA ARG A 376 21.19 -12.39 -0.80
C ARG A 376 20.18 -13.20 -1.61
N ASP A 377 20.67 -14.24 -2.29
CA ASP A 377 19.84 -15.21 -3.03
C ASP A 377 18.88 -14.56 -4.04
N LEU A 378 19.38 -13.59 -4.83
CA LEU A 378 18.63 -12.99 -5.92
C LEU A 378 18.25 -14.05 -6.96
N PRO A 379 17.00 -14.04 -7.49
CA PRO A 379 16.62 -14.93 -8.56
C PRO A 379 17.53 -14.75 -9.79
N PRO A 380 17.98 -15.83 -10.45
CA PRO A 380 18.88 -15.75 -11.61
C PRO A 380 18.22 -15.10 -12.84
N SER A 381 16.90 -14.95 -12.81
CA SER A 381 16.09 -14.28 -13.84
C SER A 381 15.90 -12.78 -13.58
N LEU A 382 16.17 -12.29 -12.36
CA LEU A 382 15.96 -10.90 -11.99
C LEU A 382 16.98 -10.01 -12.69
N LYS A 383 16.50 -8.97 -13.37
CA LYS A 383 17.33 -8.06 -14.16
C LYS A 383 17.10 -6.62 -13.75
N VAL A 384 18.15 -5.82 -13.81
CA VAL A 384 18.08 -4.40 -13.45
C VAL A 384 17.21 -3.63 -14.46
N GLY A 385 16.40 -2.68 -13.97
CA GLY A 385 15.55 -1.84 -14.81
C GLY A 385 14.24 -2.50 -15.28
N THR A 386 13.85 -3.65 -14.72
CA THR A 386 12.52 -4.26 -14.86
C THR A 386 11.61 -3.89 -13.68
N PRO A 387 10.27 -4.06 -13.79
CA PRO A 387 9.36 -3.85 -12.65
C PRO A 387 9.74 -4.67 -11.41
N GLY A 388 10.13 -5.95 -11.56
CA GLY A 388 10.64 -6.76 -10.44
C GLY A 388 11.83 -6.15 -9.71
N TRP A 389 12.74 -5.47 -10.42
CA TRP A 389 13.85 -4.76 -9.79
C TRP A 389 13.38 -3.50 -9.05
N VAL A 390 12.34 -2.83 -9.56
CA VAL A 390 11.69 -1.70 -8.87
C VAL A 390 11.09 -2.18 -7.56
N ILE A 391 10.26 -3.24 -7.59
CA ILE A 391 9.64 -3.82 -6.38
C ILE A 391 10.69 -4.20 -5.34
N LEU A 392 11.76 -4.89 -5.75
CA LEU A 392 12.88 -5.21 -4.87
C LEU A 392 13.48 -3.94 -4.25
N SER A 393 13.76 -2.94 -5.08
CA SER A 393 14.38 -1.68 -4.63
C SER A 393 13.48 -0.89 -3.68
N GLN A 394 12.16 -0.94 -3.86
CA GLN A 394 11.18 -0.32 -2.96
C GLN A 394 11.14 -1.02 -1.61
N ALA A 395 11.10 -2.37 -1.61
CA ALA A 395 11.14 -3.17 -0.40
C ALA A 395 12.47 -3.01 0.36
N VAL A 396 13.59 -2.93 -0.37
CA VAL A 396 14.90 -2.57 0.21
C VAL A 396 14.87 -1.16 0.78
N GLY A 397 14.31 -0.18 0.07
CA GLY A 397 14.16 1.19 0.57
C GLY A 397 13.38 1.25 1.88
N LEU A 398 12.30 0.48 2.00
CA LEU A 398 11.55 0.34 3.25
C LEU A 398 12.42 -0.29 4.35
N ALA A 399 13.09 -1.41 4.07
CA ALA A 399 13.98 -2.07 5.03
C ALA A 399 15.09 -1.13 5.54
N GLU A 400 15.77 -0.43 4.63
CA GLU A 400 16.85 0.53 4.94
C GLU A 400 16.32 1.78 5.68
N SER A 401 15.07 2.18 5.44
CA SER A 401 14.44 3.26 6.20
C SER A 401 14.15 2.87 7.66
N VAL A 402 13.96 1.57 7.93
CA VAL A 402 13.69 1.05 9.28
C VAL A 402 15.00 0.71 10.00
N VAL A 403 15.81 -0.15 9.41
CA VAL A 403 17.12 -0.58 9.93
C VAL A 403 18.17 -0.37 8.83
N PRO A 404 18.88 0.76 8.83
CA PRO A 404 19.92 1.03 7.84
C PRO A 404 21.01 -0.06 7.86
N GLY A 405 21.37 -0.55 6.67
CA GLY A 405 22.30 -1.63 6.42
C GLY A 405 21.69 -3.03 6.44
N ALA A 406 20.41 -3.20 6.76
CA ALA A 406 19.80 -4.52 6.95
C ALA A 406 19.69 -5.33 5.66
N ALA A 407 19.47 -4.68 4.51
CA ALA A 407 19.18 -5.36 3.26
C ALA A 407 20.31 -6.31 2.82
N ARG A 408 21.58 -5.98 3.15
CA ARG A 408 22.76 -6.81 2.83
C ARG A 408 22.77 -8.17 3.55
N ARG A 409 21.97 -8.31 4.61
CA ARG A 409 21.80 -9.56 5.37
C ARG A 409 20.48 -10.26 5.10
N MET A 410 19.57 -9.62 4.36
CA MET A 410 18.29 -10.21 3.99
C MET A 410 18.41 -11.01 2.69
N THR A 411 17.65 -12.09 2.59
CA THR A 411 17.45 -12.81 1.33
C THR A 411 16.35 -12.16 0.51
N TYR A 412 16.29 -12.41 -0.79
CA TYR A 412 15.20 -11.93 -1.65
C TYR A 412 13.81 -12.26 -1.09
N ALA A 413 13.62 -13.48 -0.59
CA ALA A 413 12.36 -13.91 0.03
C ALA A 413 12.04 -13.14 1.31
N HIS A 414 13.05 -12.83 2.13
CA HIS A 414 12.86 -12.05 3.35
C HIS A 414 12.50 -10.60 3.05
N VAL A 415 13.21 -9.95 2.11
CA VAL A 415 12.93 -8.56 1.71
C VAL A 415 11.49 -8.42 1.21
N LEU A 416 11.05 -9.29 0.31
CA LEU A 416 9.68 -9.24 -0.19
C LEU A 416 8.65 -9.64 0.86
N GLY A 417 8.95 -10.62 1.71
CA GLY A 417 8.07 -10.99 2.83
C GLY A 417 7.92 -9.89 3.89
N PHE A 418 8.89 -8.97 3.98
CA PHE A 418 8.84 -7.80 4.86
C PHE A 418 8.00 -6.65 4.28
N SER A 419 7.92 -6.49 2.96
CA SER A 419 7.22 -5.37 2.30
C SER A 419 5.76 -5.14 2.75
N PRO A 420 4.92 -6.17 3.03
CA PRO A 420 3.55 -6.00 3.52
C PRO A 420 3.45 -5.27 4.87
N ILE A 421 4.55 -5.14 5.62
CA ILE A 421 4.57 -4.40 6.87
C ILE A 421 4.19 -2.92 6.69
N SER A 422 4.37 -2.39 5.48
CA SER A 422 3.92 -1.07 5.08
C SER A 422 2.42 -0.85 5.28
N GLU A 423 1.61 -1.90 5.21
CA GLU A 423 0.14 -1.81 5.28
C GLU A 423 -0.40 -1.76 6.71
N LEU A 424 0.46 -1.96 7.72
CA LEU A 424 0.03 -2.03 9.12
C LEU A 424 -0.46 -0.71 9.68
N THR A 425 0.22 0.40 9.34
CA THR A 425 -0.10 1.72 9.86
C THR A 425 -0.01 2.78 8.76
N PRO A 426 -0.80 3.87 8.85
CA PRO A 426 -0.69 4.98 7.90
C PRO A 426 0.73 5.53 7.78
N GLN A 427 1.49 5.55 8.89
CA GLN A 427 2.87 6.03 8.92
C GLN A 427 3.82 5.11 8.15
N LEU A 428 3.66 3.79 8.28
CA LEU A 428 4.45 2.80 7.54
C LEU A 428 4.12 2.82 6.04
N ASN A 429 2.84 3.06 5.69
CA ASN A 429 2.42 3.20 4.30
C ASN A 429 2.99 4.47 3.67
N GLU A 430 2.94 5.60 4.38
CA GLU A 430 3.57 6.86 3.94
C GLU A 430 5.08 6.69 3.75
N LEU A 431 5.77 6.00 4.69
CA LEU A 431 7.19 5.70 4.59
C LEU A 431 7.53 4.84 3.36
N HIS A 432 6.72 3.81 3.09
CA HIS A 432 6.89 2.95 1.92
C HIS A 432 6.62 3.70 0.61
N ALA A 433 5.57 4.53 0.55
CA ALA A 433 5.27 5.36 -0.62
C ALA A 433 6.42 6.34 -0.91
N MET A 434 6.98 6.98 0.12
CA MET A 434 8.14 7.85 -0.02
C MET A 434 9.37 7.09 -0.52
N ALA A 435 9.71 5.94 0.10
CA ALA A 435 10.77 5.06 -0.36
C ALA A 435 10.52 4.51 -1.78
N GLY A 436 9.26 4.53 -2.22
CA GLY A 436 8.78 4.06 -3.51
C GLY A 436 9.16 4.93 -4.70
N VAL A 437 9.41 6.23 -4.49
CA VAL A 437 9.59 7.21 -5.58
C VAL A 437 10.93 7.05 -6.28
N ASP A 438 12.04 6.98 -5.55
CA ASP A 438 13.38 6.92 -6.14
C ASP A 438 13.59 5.69 -7.05
N PRO A 439 13.17 4.46 -6.67
CA PRO A 439 13.22 3.31 -7.56
C PRO A 439 12.47 3.50 -8.89
N VAL A 440 11.30 4.15 -8.86
CA VAL A 440 10.48 4.41 -10.06
C VAL A 440 11.15 5.46 -10.95
N VAL A 441 11.65 6.55 -10.36
CA VAL A 441 12.40 7.60 -11.08
C VAL A 441 13.67 7.02 -11.71
N THR A 442 14.42 6.21 -10.96
CA THR A 442 15.62 5.52 -11.43
C THR A 442 15.29 4.57 -12.59
N TRP A 443 14.20 3.82 -12.49
CA TRP A 443 13.70 2.97 -13.58
C TRP A 443 13.35 3.79 -14.83
N ALA A 444 12.67 4.93 -14.68
CA ALA A 444 12.27 5.78 -15.79
C ALA A 444 13.49 6.41 -16.48
N LEU A 445 14.49 6.84 -15.72
CA LEU A 445 15.78 7.32 -16.24
C LEU A 445 16.53 6.23 -17.00
N MET A 446 16.63 5.02 -16.42
CA MET A 446 17.31 3.89 -17.04
C MET A 446 16.62 3.46 -18.34
N ASN A 447 15.29 3.48 -18.39
CA ASN A 447 14.53 3.18 -19.60
C ASN A 447 14.46 4.36 -20.60
N GLY A 448 15.05 5.51 -20.26
CA GLY A 448 15.09 6.69 -21.13
C GLY A 448 13.73 7.36 -21.34
N LEU A 449 12.79 7.15 -20.43
CA LEU A 449 11.45 7.76 -20.44
C LEU A 449 11.49 9.20 -19.96
N ILE A 450 12.42 9.50 -19.06
CA ILE A 450 12.70 10.83 -18.54
C ILE A 450 14.19 11.10 -18.63
N GLN A 451 14.57 12.39 -18.65
CA GLN A 451 15.96 12.82 -18.70
C GLN A 451 16.18 13.97 -17.72
N ARG A 452 17.42 14.07 -17.24
CA ARG A 452 17.85 15.22 -16.43
C ARG A 452 18.02 16.44 -17.33
N ASP A 453 17.82 17.61 -16.75
CA ASP A 453 18.15 18.87 -17.41
C ASP A 453 19.67 19.06 -17.57
N ALA A 454 20.08 20.17 -18.19
CA ALA A 454 21.48 20.50 -18.45
C ALA A 454 22.33 20.62 -17.16
N ASP A 455 21.70 20.94 -16.03
CA ASP A 455 22.34 21.12 -14.73
C ASP A 455 22.36 19.80 -13.92
N GLY A 456 21.71 18.74 -14.41
CA GLY A 456 21.64 17.43 -13.78
C GLY A 456 20.45 17.23 -12.82
N ASN A 457 19.52 18.19 -12.79
CA ASN A 457 18.34 18.16 -11.92
C ASN A 457 17.14 17.49 -12.62
N LEU A 458 16.11 17.17 -11.83
CA LEU A 458 14.81 16.71 -12.29
C LEU A 458 13.73 17.65 -11.77
N SER A 459 12.84 18.13 -12.64
CA SER A 459 11.67 18.89 -12.20
C SER A 459 10.58 17.96 -11.65
N LEU A 460 9.66 18.50 -10.84
CA LEU A 460 8.49 17.75 -10.36
C LEU A 460 7.63 17.21 -11.51
N GLU A 461 7.52 17.96 -12.60
CA GLU A 461 6.80 17.53 -13.80
C GLU A 461 7.46 16.30 -14.43
N THR A 462 8.78 16.31 -14.57
CA THR A 462 9.55 15.18 -15.11
C THR A 462 9.47 13.96 -14.20
N ILE A 463 9.46 14.14 -12.87
CA ILE A 463 9.24 13.04 -11.93
C ILE A 463 7.85 12.42 -12.11
N ASN A 464 6.81 13.25 -12.20
CA ASN A 464 5.43 12.79 -12.42
C ASN A 464 5.28 12.03 -13.73
N GLN A 465 5.92 12.49 -14.81
CA GLN A 465 5.94 11.77 -16.09
C GLN A 465 6.55 10.36 -15.93
N GLY A 466 7.62 10.22 -15.14
CA GLY A 466 8.23 8.93 -14.86
C GLY A 466 7.31 7.99 -14.07
N ILE A 467 6.60 8.53 -13.07
CA ILE A 467 5.62 7.79 -12.26
C ILE A 467 4.44 7.34 -13.12
N GLU A 468 3.87 8.24 -13.92
CA GLU A 468 2.74 7.94 -14.81
C GLU A 468 3.11 6.83 -15.80
N ALA A 469 4.28 6.92 -16.45
CA ALA A 469 4.74 5.88 -17.38
C ALA A 469 4.97 4.52 -16.71
N TYR A 470 5.44 4.51 -15.46
CA TYR A 470 5.56 3.27 -14.68
C TYR A 470 4.19 2.68 -14.35
N ASN A 471 3.25 3.51 -13.90
CA ASN A 471 1.89 3.11 -13.55
C ASN A 471 1.15 2.53 -14.76
N GLU A 472 1.21 3.19 -15.91
CA GLU A 472 0.63 2.68 -17.16
C GLU A 472 1.21 1.31 -17.55
N HIS A 473 2.53 1.14 -17.40
CA HIS A 473 3.17 -0.13 -17.73
C HIS A 473 2.73 -1.26 -16.79
N VAL A 474 2.71 -0.98 -15.49
CA VAL A 474 2.23 -1.90 -14.45
C VAL A 474 0.75 -2.24 -14.66
N GLU A 475 -0.09 -1.25 -14.94
CA GLU A 475 -1.52 -1.41 -15.16
C GLU A 475 -1.77 -2.29 -16.39
N ALA A 476 -1.04 -2.07 -17.49
CA ALA A 476 -1.14 -2.89 -18.69
C ALA A 476 -0.78 -4.37 -18.41
N LEU A 477 0.32 -4.63 -17.69
CA LEU A 477 0.71 -6.00 -17.34
C LEU A 477 -0.28 -6.66 -16.37
N SER A 478 -0.72 -5.94 -15.34
CA SER A 478 -1.68 -6.46 -14.36
C SER A 478 -3.05 -6.75 -15.01
N THR A 479 -3.52 -5.87 -15.88
CA THR A 479 -4.76 -6.06 -16.65
C THR A 479 -4.67 -7.27 -17.56
N ALA A 480 -3.55 -7.43 -18.27
CA ALA A 480 -3.31 -8.59 -19.14
C ALA A 480 -3.31 -9.91 -18.37
N LEU A 481 -2.62 -9.94 -17.23
CA LEU A 481 -2.57 -11.12 -16.37
C LEU A 481 -3.92 -11.42 -15.72
N ASN A 482 -4.66 -10.39 -15.28
CA ASN A 482 -6.02 -10.54 -14.78
C ASN A 482 -6.97 -11.08 -15.85
N ALA A 483 -6.84 -10.62 -17.10
CA ALA A 483 -7.64 -11.11 -18.21
C ALA A 483 -7.38 -12.60 -18.51
N ILE A 484 -6.11 -13.01 -18.53
CA ILE A 484 -5.71 -14.42 -18.75
C ILE A 484 -6.16 -15.32 -17.59
N ASN A 485 -6.07 -14.84 -16.36
CA ASN A 485 -6.40 -15.60 -15.15
C ASN A 485 -7.89 -15.49 -14.73
N ARG A 486 -8.70 -14.70 -15.44
CA ARG A 486 -10.10 -14.49 -15.11
C ARG A 486 -10.86 -15.81 -15.17
N PRO A 487 -11.71 -16.14 -14.18
CA PRO A 487 -12.54 -17.34 -14.26
C PRO A 487 -13.45 -17.31 -15.49
N ILE A 488 -13.52 -18.43 -16.20
CA ILE A 488 -14.38 -18.58 -17.37
C ILE A 488 -15.84 -18.38 -16.93
N PRO A 489 -16.63 -17.56 -17.66
CA PRO A 489 -18.05 -17.39 -17.40
C PRO A 489 -18.77 -18.73 -17.30
N ARG A 490 -19.63 -18.88 -16.30
CA ARG A 490 -20.40 -20.09 -16.03
C ARG A 490 -21.87 -19.82 -16.30
N ARG A 491 -22.48 -20.53 -17.27
CA ARG A 491 -23.87 -20.31 -17.68
C ARG A 491 -24.83 -20.44 -16.50
N LYS A 492 -24.60 -21.43 -15.61
CA LYS A 492 -25.45 -21.64 -14.43
C LYS A 492 -25.32 -20.52 -13.41
N ALA A 493 -24.11 -19.99 -13.22
CA ALA A 493 -23.88 -18.86 -12.32
C ALA A 493 -24.57 -17.59 -12.80
N LEU A 494 -24.50 -17.31 -14.11
CA LEU A 494 -25.18 -16.18 -14.72
C LEU A 494 -26.70 -16.34 -14.64
N ALA A 495 -27.23 -17.54 -14.92
CA ALA A 495 -28.64 -17.85 -14.77
C ALA A 495 -29.13 -17.64 -13.33
N LEU A 496 -28.37 -18.13 -12.34
CA LEU A 496 -28.70 -17.96 -10.94
C LEU A 496 -28.70 -16.49 -10.52
N LYS A 497 -27.69 -15.73 -10.96
CA LYS A 497 -27.59 -14.28 -10.71
C LYS A 497 -28.77 -13.51 -11.33
N ALA A 498 -29.10 -13.78 -12.59
CA ALA A 498 -30.19 -13.12 -13.29
C ALA A 498 -31.55 -13.46 -12.66
N LEU A 499 -31.78 -14.74 -12.32
CA LEU A 499 -33.02 -15.18 -11.67
C LEU A 499 -33.21 -14.57 -10.28
N THR A 500 -32.15 -14.57 -9.44
CA THR A 500 -32.21 -14.03 -8.07
C THR A 500 -32.28 -12.51 -8.02
N SER A 501 -31.74 -11.82 -9.03
CA SER A 501 -31.83 -10.36 -9.12
C SER A 501 -33.17 -9.91 -9.72
N GLY A 502 -33.68 -10.63 -10.73
CA GLY A 502 -34.96 -10.33 -11.35
C GLY A 502 -36.17 -10.71 -10.49
N ILE A 503 -36.07 -11.82 -9.75
CA ILE A 503 -37.18 -12.35 -8.92
C ILE A 503 -36.62 -12.91 -7.59
N PRO A 504 -36.23 -12.03 -6.64
CA PRO A 504 -35.56 -12.44 -5.41
C PRO A 504 -36.35 -13.43 -4.52
N ALA A 505 -37.68 -13.37 -4.59
CA ALA A 505 -38.56 -14.23 -3.80
C ALA A 505 -38.80 -15.62 -4.41
N CYS A 506 -38.39 -15.86 -5.67
CA CYS A 506 -38.53 -17.15 -6.33
C CYS A 506 -37.38 -18.06 -5.91
N ASN A 507 -37.68 -19.29 -5.47
CA ASN A 507 -36.68 -20.28 -5.15
C ASN A 507 -36.11 -20.91 -6.45
N PRO A 508 -34.82 -20.68 -6.80
CA PRO A 508 -34.22 -21.21 -8.03
C PRO A 508 -34.22 -22.74 -8.12
N HIS A 509 -34.28 -23.42 -6.97
CA HIS A 509 -34.22 -24.87 -6.86
C HIS A 509 -35.60 -25.52 -6.75
N GLU A 510 -36.67 -24.73 -6.79
CA GLU A 510 -38.03 -25.28 -6.83
C GLU A 510 -38.21 -26.19 -8.04
N ARG A 511 -38.80 -27.36 -7.83
CA ARG A 511 -38.99 -28.41 -8.85
C ARG A 511 -40.36 -28.30 -9.49
N LEU A 512 -40.40 -28.22 -10.82
CA LEU A 512 -41.62 -28.15 -11.63
C LEU A 512 -41.76 -29.41 -12.48
N VAL A 513 -42.99 -29.70 -12.88
CA VAL A 513 -43.30 -30.80 -13.81
C VAL A 513 -43.93 -30.27 -15.09
N LYS A 514 -43.67 -30.94 -16.20
CA LYS A 514 -44.27 -30.57 -17.49
C LYS A 514 -45.78 -30.85 -17.47
N HIS A 515 -46.60 -29.88 -17.84
CA HIS A 515 -48.02 -30.04 -18.10
C HIS A 515 -48.19 -31.06 -19.23
N ARG A 516 -48.67 -32.25 -18.89
CA ARG A 516 -49.32 -33.16 -19.83
C ARG A 516 -50.82 -32.99 -19.63
N GLY A 517 -51.60 -33.14 -20.71
CA GLY A 517 -53.07 -33.05 -20.64
C GLY A 517 -53.69 -33.93 -19.54
N SER A 518 -55.03 -33.87 -19.39
CA SER A 518 -55.86 -34.26 -18.23
C SER A 518 -55.69 -35.63 -17.55
N GLY A 519 -54.68 -36.44 -17.85
CA GLY A 519 -54.28 -37.63 -17.10
C GLY A 519 -52.96 -37.40 -16.37
N GLY A 520 -53.03 -37.13 -15.07
CA GLY A 520 -51.87 -36.97 -14.20
C GLY A 520 -50.89 -38.15 -14.30
N GLY A 521 -49.61 -37.85 -14.44
CA GLY A 521 -48.54 -38.82 -14.41
C GLY A 521 -47.22 -38.12 -14.10
N GLY A 522 -46.52 -38.59 -13.07
CA GLY A 522 -45.24 -38.07 -12.59
C GLY A 522 -44.19 -38.03 -13.70
N GLY A 523 -44.08 -36.89 -14.35
CA GLY A 523 -42.99 -36.56 -15.26
C GLY A 523 -41.72 -36.20 -14.49
N ARG A 524 -40.60 -36.12 -15.21
CA ARG A 524 -39.32 -35.66 -14.67
C ARG A 524 -39.48 -34.28 -14.03
N GLU A 525 -39.05 -34.16 -12.78
CA GLU A 525 -39.01 -32.90 -12.04
C GLU A 525 -37.75 -32.10 -12.41
N VAL A 526 -37.94 -30.87 -12.90
CA VAL A 526 -36.85 -29.99 -13.35
C VAL A 526 -36.87 -28.71 -12.52
N SER A 527 -35.70 -28.21 -12.13
CA SER A 527 -35.64 -26.99 -11.32
C SER A 527 -35.98 -25.73 -12.13
N VAL A 528 -36.51 -24.69 -11.49
CA VAL A 528 -36.73 -23.37 -12.13
C VAL A 528 -35.46 -22.86 -12.79
N LEU A 529 -34.30 -23.01 -12.14
CA LEU A 529 -33.01 -22.63 -12.68
C LEU A 529 -32.65 -23.44 -13.95
N ASP A 530 -32.87 -24.75 -13.98
CA ASP A 530 -32.58 -25.57 -15.17
C ASP A 530 -33.55 -25.26 -16.32
N LEU A 531 -34.81 -24.94 -16.01
CA LEU A 531 -35.80 -24.48 -17.00
C LEU A 531 -35.45 -23.10 -17.56
N TYR A 532 -34.85 -22.23 -16.74
CA TYR A 532 -34.34 -20.95 -17.21
C TYR A 532 -33.13 -21.13 -18.12
N MET A 533 -32.19 -21.99 -17.73
CA MET A 533 -30.98 -22.30 -18.51
C MET A 533 -31.26 -22.99 -19.84
N SER A 534 -32.34 -23.77 -19.93
CA SER A 534 -32.79 -24.45 -21.15
C SER A 534 -33.79 -23.65 -21.99
N ASP A 535 -34.05 -22.40 -21.59
CA ASP A 535 -35.01 -21.49 -22.22
C ASP A 535 -36.42 -22.10 -22.37
N GLN A 536 -36.92 -22.71 -21.28
CA GLN A 536 -38.25 -23.34 -21.24
C GLN A 536 -39.22 -22.66 -20.28
N LEU A 537 -38.76 -21.68 -19.48
CA LEU A 537 -39.66 -20.96 -18.59
C LEU A 537 -40.70 -20.13 -19.34
N HIS A 538 -40.33 -19.54 -20.48
CA HIS A 538 -41.23 -18.71 -21.27
C HIS A 538 -42.37 -19.51 -21.91
N THR A 539 -42.18 -20.82 -22.16
CA THR A 539 -43.18 -21.68 -22.82
C THR A 539 -44.40 -21.96 -21.94
N GLN A 540 -44.27 -21.78 -20.62
CA GLN A 540 -45.31 -22.08 -19.63
C GLN A 540 -45.77 -23.55 -19.65
N ASP A 541 -44.94 -24.44 -20.21
CA ASP A 541 -45.22 -25.88 -20.23
C ASP A 541 -44.95 -26.54 -18.87
N TRP A 542 -44.39 -25.81 -17.89
CA TRP A 542 -43.90 -26.37 -16.62
C TRP A 542 -44.54 -25.69 -15.42
N GLY A 543 -45.19 -26.44 -14.54
CA GLY A 543 -45.90 -25.86 -13.40
C GLY A 543 -45.85 -26.72 -12.15
N ARG A 544 -46.49 -26.23 -11.09
CA ARG A 544 -46.60 -26.95 -9.83
C ARG A 544 -47.66 -28.05 -9.93
N ILE A 545 -47.41 -29.19 -9.28
CA ILE A 545 -48.37 -30.31 -9.25
C ILE A 545 -49.62 -29.95 -8.44
N ARG A 546 -49.47 -29.16 -7.38
CA ARG A 546 -50.54 -28.74 -6.46
C ARG A 546 -50.34 -27.29 -6.04
N GLY A 547 -51.43 -26.56 -5.80
CA GLY A 547 -51.40 -25.17 -5.34
C GLY A 547 -51.47 -24.13 -6.48
N ARG A 548 -51.19 -22.87 -6.15
CA ARG A 548 -51.12 -21.76 -7.12
C ARG A 548 -49.94 -21.99 -8.06
N ASP A 549 -50.13 -21.85 -9.36
CA ASP A 549 -49.07 -22.06 -10.34
C ASP A 549 -47.92 -21.05 -10.18
N ILE A 550 -46.69 -21.46 -10.49
CA ILE A 550 -45.50 -20.63 -10.30
C ILE A 550 -45.55 -19.33 -11.13
N TYR A 551 -46.13 -19.36 -12.32
CA TYR A 551 -46.24 -18.18 -13.18
C TYR A 551 -47.33 -17.19 -12.74
N GLN A 552 -48.25 -17.64 -11.89
CA GLN A 552 -49.26 -16.77 -11.27
C GLN A 552 -48.69 -16.07 -10.03
N GLU A 553 -47.75 -16.71 -9.33
CA GLU A 553 -47.05 -16.11 -8.19
C GLU A 553 -45.90 -15.20 -8.64
N PHE A 554 -45.18 -15.60 -9.70
CA PHE A 554 -44.02 -14.88 -10.23
C PHE A 554 -44.19 -14.63 -11.74
N ALA A 555 -45.05 -13.68 -12.11
CA ALA A 555 -45.35 -13.36 -13.51
C ALA A 555 -44.10 -12.98 -14.33
N GLY A 556 -43.11 -12.34 -13.69
CA GLY A 556 -41.84 -11.94 -14.32
C GLY A 556 -40.95 -13.09 -14.79
N LEU A 557 -41.23 -14.36 -14.43
CA LEU A 557 -40.45 -15.51 -14.91
C LEU A 557 -40.45 -15.63 -16.44
N LYS A 558 -41.49 -15.11 -17.09
CA LYS A 558 -41.68 -15.13 -18.54
C LYS A 558 -40.89 -14.04 -19.26
N GLU A 559 -40.50 -13.00 -18.53
CA GLU A 559 -39.87 -11.78 -19.04
C GLU A 559 -38.37 -11.75 -18.75
N LEU A 560 -37.84 -12.79 -18.10
CA LEU A 560 -36.41 -12.92 -17.87
C LEU A 560 -35.66 -12.97 -19.20
N PHE A 561 -34.66 -12.10 -19.31
CA PHE A 561 -33.79 -12.06 -20.48
C PHE A 561 -33.11 -13.42 -20.70
N PRO A 562 -32.99 -13.93 -21.94
CA PRO A 562 -32.46 -15.28 -22.19
C PRO A 562 -31.06 -15.47 -21.62
N VAL A 563 -30.86 -16.56 -20.88
CA VAL A 563 -29.53 -16.91 -20.32
C VAL A 563 -28.51 -17.15 -21.43
N ALA A 564 -28.95 -17.70 -22.57
CA ALA A 564 -28.08 -17.97 -23.71
C ALA A 564 -27.38 -16.70 -24.18
N ASP A 565 -28.13 -15.61 -24.39
CA ASP A 565 -27.58 -14.32 -24.82
C ASP A 565 -26.64 -13.69 -23.78
N LEU A 566 -26.99 -13.77 -22.47
CA LEU A 566 -26.10 -13.32 -21.39
C LEU A 566 -24.80 -14.12 -21.36
N TYR A 567 -24.91 -15.43 -21.59
CA TYR A 567 -23.77 -16.34 -21.56
C TYR A 567 -22.86 -16.13 -22.77
N GLU A 568 -23.42 -16.06 -23.97
CA GLU A 568 -22.68 -15.77 -25.21
C GLU A 568 -21.96 -14.43 -25.13
N THR A 569 -22.65 -13.37 -24.66
CA THR A 569 -22.03 -12.05 -24.45
C THR A 569 -20.89 -12.12 -23.43
N ALA A 570 -21.10 -12.84 -22.32
CA ALA A 570 -20.07 -12.97 -21.30
C ALA A 570 -18.84 -13.75 -21.80
N VAL A 571 -19.04 -14.82 -22.57
CA VAL A 571 -17.96 -15.61 -23.18
C VAL A 571 -17.22 -14.78 -24.22
N HIS A 572 -17.93 -14.06 -25.08
CA HIS A 572 -17.32 -13.20 -26.10
C HIS A 572 -16.43 -12.12 -25.48
N ASN A 573 -16.94 -11.41 -24.47
CA ASN A 573 -16.16 -10.42 -23.74
C ASN A 573 -14.94 -11.04 -23.05
N HIS A 574 -15.12 -12.22 -22.42
CA HIS A 574 -14.02 -12.93 -21.78
C HIS A 574 -12.95 -13.40 -22.78
N TYR A 575 -13.34 -13.85 -23.96
CA TYR A 575 -12.44 -14.22 -25.05
C TYR A 575 -11.65 -13.00 -25.52
N ASN A 576 -12.31 -11.87 -25.79
CA ASN A 576 -11.65 -10.64 -26.21
C ASN A 576 -10.65 -10.12 -25.16
N ASP A 577 -11.03 -10.17 -23.87
CA ASP A 577 -10.12 -9.85 -22.76
C ASP A 577 -8.88 -10.77 -22.79
N LEU A 578 -9.07 -12.08 -22.97
CA LEU A 578 -8.00 -13.07 -23.04
C LEU A 578 -7.05 -12.81 -24.23
N ILE A 579 -7.57 -12.47 -25.41
CA ILE A 579 -6.77 -12.11 -26.59
C ILE A 579 -5.95 -10.85 -26.32
N ALA A 580 -6.57 -9.80 -25.75
CA ALA A 580 -5.88 -8.56 -25.40
C ALA A 580 -4.77 -8.81 -24.36
N GLY A 581 -5.02 -9.65 -23.37
CA GLY A 581 -4.03 -10.07 -22.37
C GLY A 581 -2.88 -10.86 -22.98
N LEU A 582 -3.17 -11.78 -23.89
CA LEU A 582 -2.16 -12.56 -24.61
C LEU A 582 -1.26 -11.65 -25.48
N SER A 583 -1.85 -10.70 -26.22
CA SER A 583 -1.09 -9.72 -27.00
C SER A 583 -0.14 -8.90 -26.12
N THR A 584 -0.63 -8.40 -24.98
CA THR A 584 0.19 -7.63 -24.03
C THR A 584 1.33 -8.47 -23.46
N THR A 585 1.07 -9.74 -23.16
CA THR A 585 2.09 -10.70 -22.72
C THR A 585 3.16 -10.89 -23.81
N ILE A 586 2.77 -11.05 -25.08
CA ILE A 586 3.73 -11.19 -26.18
C ILE A 586 4.59 -9.93 -26.33
N ARG A 587 4.00 -8.74 -26.24
CA ARG A 587 4.75 -7.46 -26.25
C ARG A 587 5.79 -7.43 -25.14
N TYR A 588 5.42 -7.87 -23.94
CA TYR A 588 6.35 -7.97 -22.81
C TYR A 588 7.48 -8.96 -23.10
N VAL A 589 7.19 -10.17 -23.57
CA VAL A 589 8.22 -11.17 -23.87
C VAL A 589 9.19 -10.69 -24.94
N LEU A 590 8.69 -10.09 -26.01
CA LEU A 590 9.53 -9.53 -27.06
C LEU A 590 10.38 -8.36 -26.56
N SER A 591 9.89 -7.56 -25.61
CA SER A 591 10.68 -6.50 -24.99
C SER A 591 11.80 -7.06 -24.10
N GLN A 592 11.73 -8.31 -23.62
CA GLN A 592 12.80 -8.96 -22.84
C GLN A 592 13.96 -9.53 -23.68
N LEU A 593 13.85 -9.52 -25.01
CA LEU A 593 14.91 -9.98 -25.91
C LEU A 593 16.16 -9.10 -25.83
N THR A 594 17.33 -9.65 -26.17
CA THR A 594 18.55 -8.82 -26.29
C THR A 594 18.37 -7.72 -27.34
N GLN A 595 19.11 -6.61 -27.20
CA GLN A 595 19.07 -5.51 -28.18
C GLN A 595 19.26 -6.01 -29.61
N SER A 596 20.18 -6.95 -29.83
CA SER A 596 20.41 -7.53 -31.16
C SER A 596 19.17 -8.28 -31.67
N ASN A 597 18.52 -9.08 -30.83
CA ASN A 597 17.32 -9.83 -31.21
C ASN A 597 16.11 -8.91 -31.46
N ARG A 598 15.93 -7.87 -30.64
CA ARG A 598 14.90 -6.85 -30.86
C ARG A 598 15.02 -6.19 -32.23
N LYS A 599 16.23 -5.85 -32.68
CA LYS A 599 16.45 -5.27 -34.03
C LYS A 599 15.95 -6.17 -35.16
N PHE A 600 16.05 -7.49 -35.03
CA PHE A 600 15.55 -8.42 -36.05
C PHE A 600 14.03 -8.36 -36.15
N ILE A 601 13.33 -8.34 -35.02
CA ILE A 601 11.86 -8.26 -34.98
C ILE A 601 11.37 -6.86 -35.38
N GLU A 602 12.08 -5.81 -34.97
CA GLU A 602 11.72 -4.42 -35.24
C GLU A 602 11.88 -4.02 -36.71
N HIS A 603 12.98 -4.42 -37.35
CA HIS A 603 13.31 -3.92 -38.69
C HIS A 603 13.31 -5.01 -39.77
N GLY A 604 13.44 -6.28 -39.38
CA GLY A 604 13.52 -7.39 -40.32
C GLY A 604 12.19 -7.70 -40.97
N ARG A 605 12.24 -8.31 -42.16
CA ARG A 605 11.11 -9.01 -42.76
C ARG A 605 10.83 -10.26 -41.92
N LEU A 606 9.60 -10.47 -41.49
CA LEU A 606 9.22 -11.54 -40.57
C LEU A 606 8.21 -12.47 -41.20
N ALA A 607 8.33 -13.77 -40.93
CA ALA A 607 7.23 -14.71 -41.09
C ALA A 607 7.01 -15.48 -39.79
N ILE A 608 5.75 -15.62 -39.42
CA ILE A 608 5.33 -16.24 -38.17
C ILE A 608 4.65 -17.56 -38.49
N TYR A 609 5.07 -18.62 -37.82
CA TYR A 609 4.63 -19.99 -38.08
C TYR A 609 4.04 -20.62 -36.83
N ARG A 610 2.91 -21.31 -37.00
CA ARG A 610 2.42 -22.28 -36.01
C ARG A 610 3.09 -23.63 -36.23
N VAL A 611 3.27 -24.37 -35.14
CA VAL A 611 3.82 -25.74 -35.16
C VAL A 611 2.67 -26.74 -35.12
N GLU A 612 2.70 -27.74 -36.00
CA GLU A 612 1.74 -28.82 -36.09
C GLU A 612 2.42 -30.19 -35.95
N ALA A 613 1.67 -31.17 -35.43
CA ALA A 613 2.12 -32.54 -35.29
C ALA A 613 2.41 -33.12 -36.67
N TYR A 614 3.57 -33.77 -36.81
CA TYR A 614 4.01 -34.31 -38.08
C TYR A 614 3.02 -35.35 -38.61
N LYS A 615 2.41 -35.03 -39.75
CA LYS A 615 1.68 -35.97 -40.61
C LYS A 615 2.19 -35.76 -42.03
N PRO A 616 2.70 -36.79 -42.72
CA PRO A 616 3.08 -36.65 -44.13
C PRO A 616 1.84 -36.20 -44.91
N HIS A 617 1.89 -35.00 -45.50
CA HIS A 617 0.83 -34.48 -46.36
C HIS A 617 1.01 -35.01 -47.77
N PHE A 618 -0.08 -35.52 -48.36
CA PHE A 618 -0.14 -35.96 -49.76
C PHE A 618 -0.93 -34.99 -50.66
N ASP A 619 -1.44 -33.85 -50.18
CA ASP A 619 -2.22 -32.92 -51.00
C ASP A 619 -2.00 -31.43 -50.69
N ALA A 620 -1.94 -30.61 -51.74
CA ALA A 620 -1.77 -29.15 -51.74
C ALA A 620 -3.14 -28.42 -51.62
N GLY A 621 -3.85 -28.63 -50.51
CA GLY A 621 -5.18 -28.05 -50.24
C GLY A 621 -5.18 -26.86 -49.28
N SER A 622 -6.37 -26.27 -49.05
CA SER A 622 -6.62 -25.17 -48.11
C SER A 622 -6.18 -25.51 -46.68
N ILE A 623 -5.65 -24.53 -45.95
CA ILE A 623 -5.17 -24.65 -44.56
C ILE A 623 -6.29 -25.20 -43.66
N PRO A 624 -6.18 -26.43 -43.11
CA PRO A 624 -7.14 -26.93 -42.13
C PRO A 624 -7.13 -26.11 -40.84
N GLU A 625 -8.30 -26.02 -40.21
CA GLU A 625 -8.51 -25.33 -38.94
C GLU A 625 -7.62 -25.90 -37.83
N ALA A 626 -7.11 -25.02 -36.96
CA ALA A 626 -6.16 -25.40 -35.91
C ALA A 626 -6.86 -26.23 -34.82
N THR A 627 -6.71 -27.55 -34.84
CA THR A 627 -7.25 -28.42 -33.79
C THR A 627 -6.26 -28.64 -32.65
N ARG A 628 -6.77 -28.86 -31.44
CA ARG A 628 -6.00 -29.06 -30.21
C ARG A 628 -5.06 -30.26 -30.26
N GLU A 629 -5.47 -31.32 -30.94
CA GLU A 629 -4.70 -32.56 -31.08
C GLU A 629 -3.56 -32.45 -32.09
N ARG A 630 -3.61 -31.45 -32.98
CA ARG A 630 -2.69 -31.33 -34.11
C ARG A 630 -1.84 -30.07 -34.07
N THR A 631 -2.22 -29.05 -33.32
CA THR A 631 -1.54 -27.76 -33.30
C THR A 631 -0.90 -27.51 -31.95
N GLY A 632 0.38 -27.15 -31.97
CA GLY A 632 1.13 -26.69 -30.81
C GLY A 632 0.72 -25.27 -30.43
N ARG A 633 -0.41 -25.13 -29.72
CA ARG A 633 -1.04 -23.83 -29.40
C ARG A 633 -0.31 -22.97 -28.36
N TYR A 634 0.76 -23.49 -27.75
CA TYR A 634 1.48 -22.78 -26.68
C TYR A 634 2.70 -22.00 -27.16
N GLY A 635 3.09 -22.16 -28.42
CA GLY A 635 4.19 -21.40 -29.00
C GLY A 635 4.11 -21.23 -30.51
N VAL A 636 4.87 -20.26 -31.01
CA VAL A 636 5.06 -19.97 -32.44
C VAL A 636 6.54 -19.88 -32.78
N ILE A 637 6.86 -20.04 -34.06
CA ILE A 637 8.19 -19.80 -34.60
C ILE A 637 8.17 -18.48 -35.36
N ILE A 638 9.17 -17.63 -35.15
CA ILE A 638 9.34 -16.38 -35.90
C ILE A 638 10.63 -16.49 -36.72
N GLY A 639 10.49 -16.55 -38.04
CA GLY A 639 11.60 -16.36 -38.97
C GLY A 639 11.79 -14.87 -39.24
N ALA A 640 13.01 -14.36 -39.06
CA ALA A 640 13.33 -12.95 -39.24
C ALA A 640 14.54 -12.78 -40.16
N GLU A 641 14.37 -11.98 -41.20
CA GLU A 641 15.43 -11.59 -42.13
C GLU A 641 15.73 -10.09 -42.02
N LEU A 642 16.95 -9.75 -41.64
CA LEU A 642 17.41 -8.37 -41.50
C LEU A 642 18.41 -8.04 -42.63
N GLN A 643 18.20 -6.90 -43.29
CA GLN A 643 19.06 -6.42 -44.39
C GLN A 643 19.23 -7.42 -45.56
N GLY A 644 18.22 -8.25 -45.82
CA GLY A 644 18.19 -9.23 -46.93
C GLY A 644 19.27 -10.33 -46.86
N THR A 645 20.00 -10.43 -45.76
CA THR A 645 21.17 -11.32 -45.66
C THR A 645 21.29 -12.00 -44.30
N LEU A 646 20.93 -11.32 -43.21
CA LEU A 646 21.03 -11.88 -41.86
C LEU A 646 19.72 -12.56 -41.49
N VAL A 647 19.76 -13.84 -41.11
CA VAL A 647 18.58 -14.59 -40.69
C VAL A 647 18.68 -15.01 -39.23
N ARG A 648 17.58 -14.85 -38.50
CA ARG A 648 17.38 -15.45 -37.18
C ARG A 648 16.03 -16.15 -37.12
N CYS A 649 15.98 -17.18 -36.30
CA CYS A 649 14.78 -17.91 -35.98
C CYS A 649 14.55 -17.81 -34.47
N PHE A 650 13.30 -17.64 -34.06
CA PHE A 650 12.90 -17.53 -32.66
C PHE A 650 11.80 -18.54 -32.35
N GLU A 651 11.82 -19.09 -31.14
CA GLU A 651 10.65 -19.74 -30.54
C GLU A 651 10.07 -18.78 -29.51
N LEU A 652 8.77 -18.47 -29.63
CA LEU A 652 8.04 -17.61 -28.71
C LEU A 652 6.98 -18.45 -27.99
N PHE A 653 7.02 -18.47 -26.67
CA PHE A 653 6.08 -19.15 -25.77
C PHE A 653 5.44 -18.12 -24.83
N PRO A 654 4.32 -17.49 -25.22
CA PRO A 654 3.76 -16.36 -24.49
C PRO A 654 3.37 -16.70 -23.04
N LEU A 655 2.73 -17.85 -22.82
CA LEU A 655 2.29 -18.30 -21.49
C LEU A 655 3.43 -18.77 -20.57
N ARG A 656 4.67 -18.83 -21.09
CA ARG A 656 5.88 -19.08 -20.31
C ARG A 656 6.76 -17.83 -20.16
N SER A 657 6.30 -16.71 -20.70
CA SER A 657 7.07 -15.47 -20.76
C SER A 657 8.44 -15.63 -21.43
N GLU A 658 8.58 -16.55 -22.39
CA GLU A 658 9.87 -16.95 -22.95
C GLU A 658 9.92 -16.72 -24.47
N CYS A 659 10.97 -16.08 -24.96
CA CYS A 659 11.31 -16.04 -26.38
C CYS A 659 12.80 -16.25 -26.55
N ARG A 660 13.17 -17.28 -27.31
CA ARG A 660 14.55 -17.75 -27.42
C ARG A 660 14.99 -17.92 -28.85
N SER A 661 16.30 -17.83 -29.07
CA SER A 661 16.93 -18.03 -30.37
C SER A 661 18.29 -18.69 -30.17
N THR A 662 18.35 -20.02 -30.29
CA THR A 662 19.58 -20.80 -30.18
C THR A 662 20.30 -20.91 -31.52
N PRO A 663 21.63 -21.12 -31.55
CA PRO A 663 22.35 -21.38 -32.80
C PRO A 663 21.75 -22.54 -33.61
N GLU A 664 21.41 -23.64 -32.95
CA GLU A 664 20.84 -24.84 -33.58
C GLU A 664 19.50 -24.54 -34.24
N LEU A 665 18.64 -23.75 -33.59
CA LEU A 665 17.36 -23.31 -34.16
C LEU A 665 17.59 -22.44 -35.41
N ARG A 666 18.56 -21.51 -35.36
CA ARG A 666 18.87 -20.64 -36.51
C ARG A 666 19.35 -21.45 -37.72
N GLU A 667 20.21 -22.44 -37.50
CA GLU A 667 20.82 -23.23 -38.56
C GLU A 667 19.94 -24.36 -39.09
N LYS A 668 19.22 -25.05 -38.20
CA LYS A 668 18.45 -26.26 -38.53
C LYS A 668 16.97 -25.98 -38.79
N VAL A 669 16.42 -24.87 -38.34
CA VAL A 669 15.03 -24.48 -38.61
C VAL A 669 14.99 -23.27 -39.54
N GLY A 670 15.73 -22.21 -39.21
CA GLY A 670 15.66 -20.92 -39.92
C GLY A 670 15.85 -21.03 -41.43
N LYS A 671 16.79 -21.87 -41.91
CA LYS A 671 17.03 -22.05 -43.35
C LYS A 671 15.86 -22.68 -44.11
N TYR A 672 15.02 -23.49 -43.45
CA TYR A 672 13.90 -24.18 -44.08
C TYR A 672 12.60 -23.36 -44.08
N LEU A 673 12.63 -22.15 -43.52
CA LEU A 673 11.51 -21.21 -43.58
C LEU A 673 11.52 -20.36 -44.87
N PHE A 674 12.55 -20.50 -45.71
CA PHE A 674 12.70 -19.77 -46.98
C PHE A 674 12.63 -20.72 -48.16
N ALA A 675 12.02 -20.26 -49.25
CA ALA A 675 12.23 -20.82 -50.57
C ALA A 675 13.60 -20.41 -51.09
N TYR A 676 14.15 -21.22 -51.99
CA TYR A 676 15.42 -20.94 -52.66
C TYR A 676 15.20 -21.02 -54.16
N ASP A 677 15.75 -20.05 -54.88
CA ASP A 677 15.75 -20.04 -56.33
C ASP A 677 16.79 -21.05 -56.87
N GLU A 678 16.76 -21.33 -58.18
CA GLU A 678 17.62 -22.35 -58.80
C GLU A 678 19.12 -22.07 -58.63
N ASP A 679 19.50 -20.81 -58.43
CA ASP A 679 20.88 -20.38 -58.17
C ASP A 679 21.28 -20.47 -56.68
N GLY A 680 20.38 -20.95 -55.82
CA GLY A 680 20.59 -21.10 -54.38
C GLY A 680 20.41 -19.82 -53.56
N THR A 681 19.92 -18.74 -54.18
CA THR A 681 19.58 -17.51 -53.46
C THR A 681 18.26 -17.67 -52.69
N ARG A 682 18.17 -17.07 -51.49
CA ARG A 682 16.94 -17.09 -50.69
C ARG A 682 15.91 -16.16 -51.31
N SER A 683 14.70 -16.66 -51.52
CA SER A 683 13.56 -15.89 -52.01
C SER A 683 12.54 -15.61 -50.92
N ASN A 684 11.28 -16.02 -51.08
CA ASN A 684 10.20 -15.71 -50.13
C ASN A 684 10.13 -16.69 -48.96
N PHE A 685 9.51 -16.25 -47.87
CA PHE A 685 9.11 -17.16 -46.79
C PHE A 685 8.11 -18.19 -47.30
N VAL A 686 8.34 -19.47 -46.99
CA VAL A 686 7.45 -20.57 -47.42
C VAL A 686 6.08 -20.46 -46.74
N GLU A 687 5.02 -20.94 -47.42
CA GLU A 687 3.69 -21.01 -46.81
C GLU A 687 3.61 -22.11 -45.75
N ASP A 688 4.18 -23.27 -46.04
CA ASP A 688 4.38 -24.34 -45.08
C ASP A 688 5.57 -25.24 -45.44
N ASN A 689 6.07 -25.99 -44.46
CA ASN A 689 7.16 -26.94 -44.66
C ASN A 689 7.18 -28.05 -43.59
N SER A 690 7.72 -29.22 -43.97
CA SER A 690 8.01 -30.32 -43.04
C SER A 690 9.43 -30.20 -42.52
N LEU A 691 9.59 -30.19 -41.19
CA LEU A 691 10.90 -30.17 -40.54
C LEU A 691 11.14 -31.52 -39.87
N LEU A 692 12.14 -32.25 -40.36
CA LEU A 692 12.57 -33.53 -39.78
C LEU A 692 13.74 -33.28 -38.83
N ASP A 693 13.74 -33.99 -37.70
CA ASP A 693 14.77 -33.90 -36.65
C ASP A 693 15.09 -32.44 -36.23
N ALA A 694 14.05 -31.60 -36.19
CA ALA A 694 14.18 -30.20 -35.81
C ALA A 694 14.44 -30.09 -34.30
N PRO A 695 15.31 -29.17 -33.84
CA PRO A 695 15.58 -28.93 -32.42
C PRO A 695 14.40 -28.18 -31.73
N LEU A 696 13.23 -28.81 -31.75
CA LEU A 696 11.96 -28.30 -31.22
C LEU A 696 11.40 -29.32 -30.22
N ASP A 697 11.00 -28.83 -29.04
CA ASP A 697 10.38 -29.67 -28.01
C ASP A 697 8.86 -29.67 -28.15
N LEU A 698 8.29 -30.76 -28.66
CA LEU A 698 6.83 -30.86 -28.83
C LEU A 698 6.05 -30.70 -27.53
N ASP A 699 6.61 -31.08 -26.37
CA ASP A 699 5.93 -30.89 -25.10
C ASP A 699 5.79 -29.40 -24.75
N ALA A 700 6.75 -28.56 -25.16
CA ALA A 700 6.64 -27.11 -25.00
C ALA A 700 5.50 -26.54 -25.84
N TYR A 701 5.40 -26.95 -27.10
CA TYR A 701 4.38 -26.48 -28.04
C TYR A 701 2.98 -27.01 -27.74
N PHE A 702 2.83 -28.25 -27.26
CA PHE A 702 1.53 -28.93 -27.08
C PHE A 702 1.04 -28.99 -25.64
N LYS A 703 1.94 -28.87 -24.65
CA LYS A 703 1.60 -29.01 -23.22
C LYS A 703 2.06 -27.82 -22.38
N ASN A 704 2.58 -26.75 -23.00
CA ASN A 704 3.16 -25.60 -22.31
C ASN A 704 4.35 -25.97 -21.40
N ALA A 705 5.06 -27.07 -21.68
CA ALA A 705 6.22 -27.50 -20.88
C ALA A 705 7.43 -26.57 -21.08
N ALA A 706 8.42 -26.66 -20.17
CA ALA A 706 9.67 -25.92 -20.33
C ALA A 706 10.41 -26.43 -21.56
N PRO A 707 10.82 -25.56 -22.49
CA PRO A 707 11.38 -26.03 -23.74
C PRO A 707 12.81 -26.55 -23.53
N ARG A 708 13.02 -27.85 -23.77
CA ARG A 708 14.35 -28.47 -23.61
C ARG A 708 15.23 -28.20 -24.82
N SER A 709 16.54 -28.04 -24.59
CA SER A 709 17.52 -27.73 -25.66
C SER A 709 18.07 -28.99 -26.35
N ASP A 710 17.94 -30.15 -25.70
CA ASP A 710 18.38 -31.46 -26.20
C ASP A 710 17.25 -32.23 -26.94
N ALA A 711 16.03 -31.69 -26.95
CA ALA A 711 14.89 -32.31 -27.62
C ALA A 711 14.93 -32.07 -29.15
N THR A 712 14.62 -33.11 -29.92
CA THR A 712 14.42 -33.03 -31.36
C THR A 712 13.12 -33.70 -31.77
N SER A 713 12.38 -33.10 -32.70
CA SER A 713 11.07 -33.57 -33.14
C SER A 713 10.90 -33.41 -34.65
N SER A 714 10.10 -34.29 -35.24
CA SER A 714 9.55 -34.04 -36.58
C SER A 714 8.27 -33.22 -36.42
N VAL A 715 8.17 -32.11 -37.15
CA VAL A 715 7.01 -31.20 -37.08
C VAL A 715 6.65 -30.68 -38.46
N PHE A 716 5.45 -30.13 -38.56
CA PHE A 716 5.05 -29.31 -39.70
C PHE A 716 4.95 -27.85 -39.25
N VAL A 717 5.47 -26.91 -40.04
CA VAL A 717 5.35 -25.48 -39.77
C VAL A 717 4.47 -24.85 -40.83
N ARG A 718 3.54 -23.99 -40.41
CA ARG A 718 2.63 -23.30 -41.31
C ARG A 718 2.55 -21.82 -40.99
N LYS A 719 2.71 -20.98 -42.01
CA LYS A 719 2.72 -19.53 -41.89
C LYS A 719 1.32 -19.03 -41.50
N ILE A 720 1.26 -18.16 -40.49
CA ILE A 720 0.04 -17.49 -40.01
C ILE A 720 0.07 -15.98 -40.27
N GLY A 721 1.23 -15.43 -40.62
CA GLY A 721 1.35 -14.10 -41.17
C GLY A 721 2.78 -13.69 -41.47
N GLU A 722 2.91 -12.56 -42.16
CA GLU A 722 4.16 -12.04 -42.68
C GLU A 722 4.20 -10.51 -42.51
N PHE A 723 5.38 -9.95 -42.28
CA PHE A 723 5.61 -8.52 -42.18
C PHE A 723 6.80 -8.11 -43.04
N ASP A 724 6.64 -7.08 -43.87
CA ASP A 724 7.74 -6.49 -44.61
C ASP A 724 8.75 -5.82 -43.68
N SER A 725 9.98 -5.63 -44.18
CA SER A 725 11.00 -4.86 -43.47
C SER A 725 10.51 -3.44 -43.20
N SER A 726 10.79 -2.92 -42.00
CA SER A 726 10.37 -1.58 -41.60
C SER A 726 11.57 -0.75 -41.17
N TRP A 727 11.59 0.51 -41.60
CA TRP A 727 12.64 1.45 -41.24
C TRP A 727 12.04 2.62 -40.47
N HIS A 728 12.39 2.71 -39.19
CA HIS A 728 12.06 3.80 -38.28
C HIS A 728 13.20 3.96 -37.26
N PRO A 729 13.27 5.06 -36.49
CA PRO A 729 14.18 5.14 -35.35
C PRO A 729 14.06 3.90 -34.47
N THR A 730 15.18 3.25 -34.19
CA THR A 730 15.18 1.99 -33.43
C THR A 730 14.86 2.26 -31.96
N HIS A 731 14.02 1.40 -31.40
CA HIS A 731 13.73 1.30 -29.97
C HIS A 731 14.42 0.08 -29.35
N ALA A 732 15.18 -0.70 -30.12
CA ALA A 732 15.80 -1.94 -29.65
C ALA A 732 16.77 -1.76 -28.46
N ASP A 733 17.32 -0.56 -28.23
CA ASP A 733 18.14 -0.22 -27.07
C ASP A 733 17.30 0.18 -25.83
N ARG A 734 15.99 0.41 -25.98
CA ARG A 734 15.07 0.91 -24.95
C ARG A 734 13.86 -0.03 -24.84
N PRO A 735 13.91 -1.04 -23.95
CA PRO A 735 12.87 -2.07 -23.85
C PRO A 735 11.45 -1.52 -23.68
N MET A 736 11.27 -0.41 -22.95
CA MET A 736 9.95 0.19 -22.79
C MET A 736 9.43 0.83 -24.07
N ALA A 737 10.26 1.60 -24.77
CA ALA A 737 9.89 2.16 -26.06
C ALA A 737 9.58 1.05 -27.07
N TYR A 738 10.32 -0.07 -27.01
CA TYR A 738 10.06 -1.25 -27.82
C TYR A 738 8.72 -1.92 -27.47
N PHE A 739 8.39 -2.07 -26.18
CA PHE A 739 7.10 -2.60 -25.72
C PHE A 739 5.92 -1.77 -26.26
N ASN A 740 6.08 -0.46 -26.37
CA ASN A 740 5.06 0.47 -26.86
C ASN A 740 5.11 0.74 -28.37
N ALA A 741 6.08 0.19 -29.09
CA ALA A 741 6.24 0.41 -30.52
C ALA A 741 5.09 -0.22 -31.32
N GLU A 742 4.58 0.54 -32.29
CA GLU A 742 3.37 0.16 -33.05
C GLU A 742 3.53 -1.17 -33.78
N ARG A 743 4.67 -1.38 -34.46
CA ARG A 743 4.97 -2.65 -35.13
C ARG A 743 4.91 -3.84 -34.17
N ILE A 744 5.39 -3.68 -32.94
CA ILE A 744 5.39 -4.75 -31.94
C ILE A 744 3.96 -5.04 -31.48
N LYS A 745 3.11 -4.02 -31.31
CA LYS A 745 1.68 -4.23 -31.05
C LYS A 745 1.01 -4.99 -32.19
N THR A 746 1.27 -4.63 -33.46
CA THR A 746 0.67 -5.31 -34.62
C THR A 746 1.09 -6.78 -34.69
N ILE A 747 2.37 -7.08 -34.49
CA ILE A 747 2.90 -8.45 -34.46
C ILE A 747 2.23 -9.26 -33.35
N SER A 748 2.16 -8.69 -32.14
CA SER A 748 1.57 -9.36 -30.98
C SER A 748 0.07 -9.61 -31.13
N ASN A 749 -0.68 -8.64 -31.68
CA ASN A 749 -2.12 -8.80 -31.95
C ASN A 749 -2.36 -9.93 -32.95
N LEU A 750 -1.61 -9.96 -34.06
CA LEU A 750 -1.72 -11.03 -35.04
C LEU A 750 -1.48 -12.41 -34.40
N ILE A 751 -0.43 -12.57 -33.60
CA ILE A 751 -0.14 -13.85 -32.93
C ILE A 751 -1.26 -14.22 -31.97
N ALA A 752 -1.74 -13.29 -31.16
CA ALA A 752 -2.80 -13.55 -30.20
C ALA A 752 -4.12 -13.94 -30.88
N GLU A 753 -4.50 -13.25 -31.96
CA GLU A 753 -5.74 -13.48 -32.71
C GLU A 753 -5.70 -14.77 -33.55
N GLN A 754 -4.56 -15.03 -34.24
CA GLN A 754 -4.44 -16.16 -35.17
C GLN A 754 -3.99 -17.46 -34.49
N HIS A 755 -3.38 -17.39 -33.31
CA HIS A 755 -2.88 -18.55 -32.57
C HIS A 755 -3.21 -18.49 -31.06
N PRO A 756 -4.50 -18.36 -30.68
CA PRO A 756 -4.88 -18.38 -29.27
C PRO A 756 -4.76 -19.78 -28.68
N PHE A 757 -4.44 -19.86 -27.39
CA PHE A 757 -4.34 -21.14 -26.69
C PHE A 757 -5.72 -21.78 -26.42
N LEU A 758 -6.79 -20.98 -26.39
CA LEU A 758 -8.19 -21.39 -26.31
C LEU A 758 -9.01 -20.62 -27.35
N THR A 759 -9.86 -21.34 -28.07
CA THR A 759 -10.86 -20.73 -28.97
C THR A 759 -12.09 -20.28 -28.18
N GLU A 760 -12.85 -19.32 -28.73
CA GLU A 760 -14.10 -18.85 -28.15
C GLU A 760 -15.12 -20.01 -27.96
N SER A 761 -15.21 -20.92 -28.93
CA SER A 761 -16.07 -22.11 -28.82
C SER A 761 -15.63 -23.05 -27.70
N GLU A 762 -14.33 -23.26 -27.51
CA GLU A 762 -13.84 -24.08 -26.39
C GLU A 762 -14.15 -23.42 -25.04
N LEU A 763 -14.04 -22.09 -24.92
CA LEU A 763 -14.45 -21.36 -23.72
C LEU A 763 -15.96 -21.49 -23.47
N ALA A 764 -16.78 -21.40 -24.52
CA ALA A 764 -18.22 -21.61 -24.46
C ALA A 764 -18.59 -23.05 -24.03
N ASP A 765 -17.85 -24.05 -24.49
CA ASP A 765 -18.07 -25.44 -24.08
C ASP A 765 -17.68 -25.67 -22.61
N MET A 766 -16.58 -25.05 -22.17
CA MET A 766 -16.08 -25.17 -20.79
C MET A 766 -16.99 -24.52 -19.75
N GLY A 767 -17.65 -23.41 -20.11
CA GLY A 767 -18.56 -22.67 -19.23
C GLY A 767 -20.04 -23.05 -19.36
N ARG A 768 -20.37 -24.00 -20.25
CA ARG A 768 -21.76 -24.31 -20.63
C ARG A 768 -22.63 -24.76 -19.45
N ASP A 769 -22.06 -25.40 -18.42
CA ASP A 769 -22.81 -25.98 -17.29
C ASP A 769 -24.07 -26.73 -17.76
N SER A 770 -23.90 -27.85 -18.46
CA SER A 770 -25.06 -28.55 -19.00
C SER A 770 -26.03 -29.03 -17.92
N THR A 771 -27.32 -28.81 -18.13
CA THR A 771 -28.36 -29.30 -17.20
C THR A 771 -28.40 -30.83 -17.23
N GLU A 772 -28.95 -31.48 -16.21
CA GLU A 772 -29.12 -32.95 -16.21
C GLU A 772 -29.93 -33.45 -17.43
N GLN A 773 -30.73 -32.59 -18.04
CA GLN A 773 -31.50 -32.90 -19.25
C GLN A 773 -30.64 -32.84 -20.52
N GLU A 774 -29.72 -31.89 -20.60
CA GLU A 774 -28.74 -31.77 -21.69
C GLU A 774 -27.66 -32.87 -21.62
N LEU A 775 -27.22 -33.25 -20.41
CA LEU A 775 -26.27 -34.34 -20.18
C LEU A 775 -26.82 -35.71 -20.57
N ALA A 776 -28.14 -35.91 -20.46
CA ALA A 776 -28.81 -37.13 -20.90
C ALA A 776 -28.83 -37.30 -22.44
N ALA A 777 -28.44 -36.25 -23.19
CA ALA A 777 -28.43 -36.24 -24.66
C ALA A 777 -27.03 -36.19 -25.29
N ALA A 778 -25.94 -36.01 -24.53
CA ALA A 778 -24.59 -35.87 -25.08
C ALA A 778 -23.49 -36.47 -24.19
N LYS A 779 -22.50 -37.13 -24.81
CA LYS A 779 -21.29 -37.70 -24.16
C LYS A 779 -20.29 -36.57 -23.82
N PHE A 780 -20.41 -35.98 -22.63
CA PHE A 780 -19.62 -34.81 -22.18
C PHE A 780 -18.37 -35.14 -21.31
N ASP A 781 -18.08 -36.40 -21.02
CA ASP A 781 -17.10 -36.78 -19.98
C ASP A 781 -15.60 -36.67 -20.37
N VAL A 782 -15.26 -36.63 -21.66
CA VAL A 782 -13.85 -36.67 -22.12
C VAL A 782 -13.17 -35.29 -22.13
N ILE A 783 -13.96 -34.23 -22.21
CA ILE A 783 -13.48 -32.84 -22.33
C ILE A 783 -13.12 -32.29 -20.93
N PHE A 784 -13.96 -32.51 -19.92
CA PHE A 784 -13.83 -31.86 -18.60
C PHE A 784 -12.58 -32.28 -17.79
N ASN A 785 -12.22 -33.58 -17.79
CA ASN A 785 -11.10 -34.11 -16.98
C ASN A 785 -9.72 -33.92 -17.64
N THR A 786 -9.65 -33.86 -18.97
CA THR A 786 -8.42 -33.54 -19.70
C THR A 786 -8.07 -32.05 -19.61
N LEU A 787 -9.09 -31.20 -19.45
CA LEU A 787 -8.98 -29.74 -19.36
C LEU A 787 -8.55 -29.25 -17.97
N LEU A 788 -9.04 -29.82 -16.86
CA LEU A 788 -8.62 -29.44 -15.50
C LEU A 788 -7.10 -29.60 -15.25
N ASN A 789 -6.44 -30.53 -15.93
CA ASN A 789 -4.99 -30.73 -15.83
C ASN A 789 -4.17 -29.79 -16.74
N LEU A 790 -4.82 -29.05 -17.66
CA LEU A 790 -4.18 -28.26 -18.73
C LEU A 790 -4.35 -26.73 -18.55
N ILE A 791 -5.28 -26.28 -17.71
CA ILE A 791 -5.74 -24.87 -17.62
C ILE A 791 -4.88 -23.97 -16.72
N ILE A 792 -3.91 -24.49 -15.97
CA ILE A 792 -3.13 -23.64 -15.05
C ILE A 792 -1.78 -23.29 -15.68
N PRO A 793 -1.65 -22.20 -16.48
CA PRO A 793 -0.33 -21.61 -16.71
C PRO A 793 0.28 -21.29 -15.34
N LEU A 794 1.56 -21.63 -15.15
CA LEU A 794 2.28 -21.56 -13.86
C LEU A 794 1.90 -22.63 -12.81
N LYS A 795 1.30 -23.77 -13.20
CA LYS A 795 0.95 -24.88 -12.27
C LYS A 795 2.07 -25.24 -11.28
N GLU A 796 3.31 -25.44 -11.73
CA GLU A 796 4.42 -25.79 -10.84
C GLU A 796 4.81 -24.65 -9.89
N CYS A 797 4.69 -23.39 -10.33
CA CYS A 797 4.90 -22.24 -9.46
C CYS A 797 3.76 -22.12 -8.42
N ILE A 798 2.51 -22.36 -8.83
CA ILE A 798 1.33 -22.37 -7.94
C ILE A 798 1.41 -23.53 -6.95
N GLU A 799 1.79 -24.73 -7.39
CA GLU A 799 1.95 -25.91 -6.54
C GLU A 799 3.15 -25.79 -5.60
N GLY A 800 4.24 -25.15 -6.05
CA GLY A 800 5.39 -24.83 -5.22
C GLY A 800 5.07 -23.78 -4.15
N LEU A 801 4.38 -22.70 -4.53
CA LEU A 801 3.85 -21.68 -3.64
C LEU A 801 2.81 -22.29 -2.67
N SER A 802 1.79 -23.02 -3.13
CA SER A 802 0.72 -23.59 -2.29
C SER A 802 1.10 -24.87 -1.52
N SER A 803 2.36 -25.32 -1.58
CA SER A 803 2.79 -26.62 -1.05
C SER A 803 2.74 -26.75 0.48
N GLY A 804 2.73 -25.64 1.22
CA GLY A 804 2.94 -25.64 2.68
C GLY A 804 4.33 -26.13 3.11
N VAL A 805 5.26 -26.30 2.15
CA VAL A 805 6.63 -26.75 2.38
C VAL A 805 7.56 -25.56 2.09
N PRO A 806 8.22 -24.97 3.11
CA PRO A 806 9.03 -23.76 2.96
C PRO A 806 10.17 -23.84 1.93
N ALA A 807 10.65 -25.04 1.59
CA ALA A 807 11.64 -25.24 0.54
C ALA A 807 11.05 -25.09 -0.87
N ARG A 808 9.88 -25.70 -1.13
CA ARG A 808 9.20 -25.61 -2.44
C ARG A 808 8.62 -24.21 -2.70
N GLN A 809 8.25 -23.50 -1.65
CA GLN A 809 7.81 -22.09 -1.72
C GLN A 809 8.95 -21.16 -2.13
N ARG A 810 10.15 -21.33 -1.55
CA ARG A 810 11.34 -20.56 -1.92
C ARG A 810 11.78 -20.80 -3.36
N ASP A 811 11.75 -22.04 -3.82
CA ASP A 811 12.08 -22.39 -5.21
C ASP A 811 11.04 -21.83 -6.21
N ALA A 812 9.76 -21.79 -5.81
CA ALA A 812 8.69 -21.22 -6.61
C ALA A 812 8.81 -19.69 -6.78
N ILE A 813 9.17 -18.96 -5.71
CA ILE A 813 9.47 -17.51 -5.74
C ILE A 813 10.64 -17.21 -6.69
N ALA A 814 11.67 -18.06 -6.71
CA ALA A 814 12.82 -17.91 -7.59
C ALA A 814 12.55 -18.31 -9.06
N SER A 815 11.57 -19.20 -9.30
CA SER A 815 11.21 -19.72 -10.63
C SER A 815 10.08 -18.96 -11.33
N CYS A 816 9.32 -18.12 -10.63
CA CYS A 816 8.28 -17.26 -11.19
C CYS A 816 8.90 -16.16 -12.07
N VAL A 817 9.14 -16.47 -13.34
CA VAL A 817 9.45 -15.47 -14.37
C VAL A 817 8.14 -14.81 -14.81
N MET A 818 7.70 -13.91 -13.94
CA MET A 818 6.80 -12.75 -14.08
C MET A 818 6.45 -12.37 -12.64
N ASP A 819 7.16 -11.37 -12.11
CA ASP A 819 7.11 -10.75 -10.78
C ASP A 819 5.97 -11.17 -9.84
N ALA A 820 6.31 -11.48 -8.58
CA ALA A 820 5.50 -12.05 -7.50
C ALA A 820 4.19 -11.34 -7.09
N ALA A 821 3.53 -10.59 -7.98
CA ALA A 821 2.32 -9.82 -7.72
C ALA A 821 1.04 -10.36 -8.37
N VAL A 822 1.05 -11.31 -9.33
CA VAL A 822 -0.21 -11.61 -10.08
C VAL A 822 -0.57 -13.09 -10.22
N VAL A 823 -0.97 -13.76 -9.12
CA VAL A 823 -1.66 -15.06 -9.22
C VAL A 823 -2.87 -15.16 -8.27
N ALA A 824 -3.92 -14.39 -8.50
CA ALA A 824 -5.21 -14.68 -7.84
C ALA A 824 -6.11 -15.51 -8.77
N PHE A 825 -6.24 -16.81 -8.51
CA PHE A 825 -7.38 -17.61 -9.00
C PHE A 825 -8.39 -17.79 -7.86
N VAL A 826 -9.62 -17.29 -8.04
CA VAL A 826 -10.79 -17.70 -7.24
C VAL A 826 -11.92 -18.05 -8.18
N PHE A 827 -12.30 -19.33 -8.18
CA PHE A 827 -13.64 -19.75 -8.56
C PHE A 827 -14.60 -19.33 -7.46
N ALA A 828 -15.39 -18.28 -7.67
CA ALA A 828 -16.54 -18.03 -6.82
C ALA A 828 -17.68 -17.39 -7.60
N SER A 829 -18.83 -18.06 -7.55
CA SER A 829 -20.11 -17.36 -7.62
C SER A 829 -21.15 -18.07 -6.76
N VAL A 830 -21.62 -17.31 -5.76
CA VAL A 830 -22.84 -17.41 -4.95
C VAL A 830 -22.75 -18.17 -3.60
N PRO A 831 -22.99 -17.48 -2.46
CA PRO A 831 -23.17 -18.10 -1.15
C PRO A 831 -24.65 -18.47 -0.92
N VAL A 832 -24.98 -19.77 -0.80
CA VAL A 832 -26.20 -20.25 -0.11
C VAL A 832 -25.93 -21.58 0.58
N GLN A 833 -26.48 -21.72 1.79
CA GLN A 833 -26.32 -22.79 2.78
C GLN A 833 -26.71 -24.23 2.32
N VAL A 834 -25.86 -25.19 2.72
CA VAL A 834 -26.13 -26.58 3.19
C VAL A 834 -26.59 -27.68 2.20
N GLY A 835 -25.79 -28.77 2.10
CA GLY A 835 -26.32 -30.15 2.02
C GLY A 835 -25.62 -31.20 1.12
N LYS A 836 -24.58 -31.89 1.65
CA LYS A 836 -24.06 -33.26 1.34
C LYS A 836 -24.38 -33.91 -0.04
N ALA A 837 -23.35 -34.07 -0.89
CA ALA A 837 -22.79 -35.34 -1.44
C ALA A 837 -22.23 -35.22 -2.88
N VAL A 838 -21.09 -35.89 -3.11
CA VAL A 838 -20.36 -36.15 -4.38
C VAL A 838 -19.55 -34.94 -4.91
N GLY A 839 -18.22 -34.95 -5.04
CA GLY A 839 -17.17 -35.96 -4.86
C GLY A 839 -15.80 -35.26 -4.77
N LYS A 840 -14.83 -35.96 -4.18
CA LYS A 840 -13.51 -35.49 -3.77
C LYS A 840 -12.66 -34.91 -4.92
N SER A 841 -12.65 -33.59 -5.12
CA SER A 841 -11.55 -32.81 -5.73
C SER A 841 -11.93 -31.33 -5.88
N ALA A 842 -11.97 -30.60 -4.77
CA ALA A 842 -12.08 -29.14 -4.71
C ALA A 842 -11.66 -28.76 -3.27
N SER A 843 -10.84 -27.78 -2.95
CA SER A 843 -10.21 -26.67 -3.68
C SER A 843 -9.04 -26.20 -2.78
N LEU A 844 -7.80 -26.43 -3.19
CA LEU A 844 -6.59 -26.01 -2.45
C LEU A 844 -5.82 -24.90 -3.18
N ALA A 845 -6.49 -24.13 -4.04
CA ALA A 845 -5.87 -23.20 -4.98
C ALA A 845 -6.10 -21.70 -4.68
N THR A 846 -6.66 -21.32 -3.53
CA THR A 846 -6.76 -19.91 -3.09
C THR A 846 -5.60 -19.47 -2.20
N LYS A 847 -4.54 -20.28 -2.09
CA LYS A 847 -3.63 -20.20 -0.94
C LYS A 847 -2.33 -19.44 -1.13
N LEU A 848 -2.04 -18.70 -2.21
CA LEU A 848 -0.80 -17.93 -2.18
C LEU A 848 -0.65 -16.58 -2.89
N LEU A 849 -1.69 -16.00 -3.49
CA LEU A 849 -1.52 -14.67 -4.12
C LEU A 849 -2.72 -13.72 -3.93
N SER A 850 -3.42 -13.91 -2.82
CA SER A 850 -4.15 -12.83 -2.15
C SER A 850 -3.25 -12.22 -1.07
N ALA A 851 -2.51 -11.17 -1.40
CA ALA A 851 -1.96 -10.28 -0.38
C ALA A 851 -3.05 -9.32 0.13
N SER A 852 -4.28 -9.80 0.41
CA SER A 852 -5.43 -8.90 0.47
C SER A 852 -6.49 -9.33 1.48
N ARG A 853 -6.26 -8.99 2.76
CA ARG A 853 -7.31 -8.41 3.63
C ARG A 853 -6.77 -7.88 4.97
N ILE A 854 -5.76 -7.03 4.89
CA ILE A 854 -5.59 -5.95 5.85
C ILE A 854 -5.63 -4.65 5.03
N GLY A 855 -6.82 -4.07 4.89
CA GLY A 855 -6.98 -2.71 4.35
C GLY A 855 -6.95 -2.53 2.82
N THR A 856 -7.98 -2.99 2.12
CA THR A 856 -8.52 -2.33 0.90
C THR A 856 -7.55 -1.89 -0.22
N ARG A 857 -6.61 -2.73 -0.71
CA ARG A 857 -5.97 -2.48 -2.01
C ARG A 857 -5.77 -3.76 -2.85
N THR A 858 -5.86 -3.60 -4.18
CA THR A 858 -5.83 -4.66 -5.20
C THR A 858 -4.38 -5.01 -5.59
N VAL A 859 -4.16 -6.12 -6.32
CA VAL A 859 -2.85 -6.49 -6.93
C VAL A 859 -2.11 -5.32 -7.59
N ALA A 860 -2.85 -4.34 -8.12
CA ALA A 860 -2.30 -3.12 -8.70
C ALA A 860 -1.50 -2.27 -7.68
N SER A 861 -1.85 -2.23 -6.39
CA SER A 861 -1.16 -1.41 -5.40
C SER A 861 0.20 -1.96 -4.97
N LEU A 862 0.41 -3.27 -5.08
CA LEU A 862 1.74 -3.87 -4.85
C LEU A 862 2.71 -3.52 -5.96
N LEU A 863 2.19 -3.41 -7.18
CA LEU A 863 2.97 -3.02 -8.35
C LEU A 863 3.08 -1.49 -8.48
N ASN A 864 2.15 -0.74 -7.90
CA ASN A 864 2.08 0.71 -7.87
C ASN A 864 1.83 1.22 -6.43
N PRO A 865 2.85 1.26 -5.57
CA PRO A 865 2.70 1.74 -4.19
C PRO A 865 2.41 3.25 -4.11
N LEU A 866 2.53 3.97 -5.23
CA LEU A 866 2.18 5.40 -5.34
C LEU A 866 0.69 5.61 -5.64
N ASP A 867 -0.06 4.54 -5.95
CA ASP A 867 -1.50 4.63 -6.21
C ASP A 867 -2.28 4.98 -4.93
N GLY A 868 -3.22 5.92 -5.06
CA GLY A 868 -4.04 6.41 -3.94
C GLY A 868 -3.32 7.24 -2.88
N VAL A 869 -2.11 7.73 -3.16
CA VAL A 869 -1.41 8.70 -2.32
C VAL A 869 -1.55 10.10 -2.97
N PRO A 870 -2.37 11.01 -2.42
CA PRO A 870 -2.55 12.32 -3.04
C PRO A 870 -1.23 13.09 -3.03
N THR A 871 -0.64 13.29 -4.22
CA THR A 871 0.54 14.11 -4.55
C THR A 871 1.44 14.45 -3.35
N LEU A 872 2.07 13.43 -2.78
CA LEU A 872 2.96 13.53 -1.62
C LEU A 872 4.40 13.91 -2.03
N ILE A 873 4.54 14.76 -3.05
CA ILE A 873 5.85 15.31 -3.43
C ILE A 873 6.15 16.58 -2.62
N ASN A 874 5.86 16.51 -1.31
CA ASN A 874 6.20 17.52 -0.32
C ASN A 874 7.07 16.93 0.82
N GLY A 875 7.40 15.64 0.78
CA GLY A 875 8.28 14.95 1.74
C GLY A 875 9.74 14.92 1.27
N GLY A 876 10.68 15.26 2.14
CA GLY A 876 12.12 15.38 1.85
C GLY A 876 12.84 14.07 1.51
N LEU A 877 12.59 13.52 0.32
CA LEU A 877 13.36 12.41 -0.24
C LEU A 877 14.59 12.93 -1.00
N LYS A 878 15.78 12.35 -0.74
CA LYS A 878 16.92 12.51 -1.64
C LYS A 878 16.67 11.62 -2.86
N LEU A 879 16.41 12.22 -4.02
CA LEU A 879 16.39 11.49 -5.29
C LEU A 879 17.81 11.33 -5.81
N VAL A 880 18.06 10.22 -6.50
CA VAL A 880 19.30 9.99 -7.23
C VAL A 880 19.55 11.18 -8.19
N GLY A 881 20.74 11.77 -8.13
CA GLY A 881 21.30 12.86 -8.95
C GLY A 881 21.73 14.15 -8.21
N LYS A 882 22.60 14.96 -8.84
CA LYS A 882 22.97 16.31 -8.37
C LYS A 882 21.76 17.24 -8.47
N GLY A 883 20.94 17.23 -7.44
CA GLY A 883 19.72 18.02 -7.37
C GLY A 883 18.92 17.63 -6.13
N ALA A 884 19.44 18.00 -4.96
CA ALA A 884 18.71 17.80 -3.70
C ALA A 884 17.49 18.72 -3.68
N ILE A 885 16.37 18.26 -4.23
CA ILE A 885 15.07 18.82 -3.93
C ILE A 885 14.77 18.43 -2.47
N LYS A 886 15.26 19.25 -1.53
CA LYS A 886 14.91 19.16 -0.11
C LYS A 886 13.50 19.72 0.08
N LEU A 887 12.51 18.86 -0.07
CA LEU A 887 11.13 19.15 0.30
C LEU A 887 10.98 18.96 1.83
N GLY A 888 10.07 19.68 2.48
CA GLY A 888 10.06 19.94 3.92
C GLY A 888 10.04 18.72 4.88
N GLY A 889 10.32 18.99 6.16
CA GLY A 889 10.74 18.04 7.20
C GLY A 889 9.70 17.11 7.84
N HIS A 890 8.72 16.59 7.10
CA HIS A 890 7.74 15.62 7.64
C HIS A 890 8.25 14.16 7.66
N ALA A 891 9.25 13.81 6.84
CA ALA A 891 9.72 12.42 6.66
C ALA A 891 10.40 11.80 7.89
N VAL A 892 11.04 12.60 8.74
CA VAL A 892 11.77 12.10 9.92
C VAL A 892 10.79 11.58 10.99
N GLY A 893 9.63 12.21 11.16
CA GLY A 893 8.64 11.82 12.16
C GLY A 893 7.92 10.51 11.85
N ALA A 894 7.51 10.30 10.59
CA ALA A 894 6.88 9.05 10.16
C ALA A 894 7.86 7.86 10.27
N ALA A 895 9.13 8.05 9.87
CA ALA A 895 10.17 7.05 10.02
C ALA A 895 10.46 6.70 11.48
N GLN A 896 10.46 7.69 12.39
CA GLN A 896 10.68 7.45 13.83
C GLN A 896 9.52 6.68 14.49
N ILE A 897 8.27 7.00 14.15
CA ILE A 897 7.08 6.29 14.65
C ILE A 897 7.02 4.87 14.07
N ALA A 898 7.29 4.72 12.78
CA ALA A 898 7.41 3.43 12.11
C ALA A 898 8.52 2.58 12.77
N ARG A 899 9.69 3.16 13.02
CA ARG A 899 10.80 2.50 13.72
C ARG A 899 10.40 2.08 15.12
N SER A 900 9.78 2.93 15.94
CA SER A 900 9.37 2.55 17.30
C SER A 900 8.34 1.41 17.32
N GLN A 901 7.33 1.47 16.45
CA GLN A 901 6.33 0.40 16.28
C GLN A 901 6.98 -0.92 15.83
N LEU A 902 7.90 -0.85 14.87
CA LEU A 902 8.67 -2.00 14.40
C LEU A 902 9.65 -2.50 15.44
N HIS A 903 10.28 -1.65 16.24
CA HIS A 903 11.18 -2.06 17.32
C HIS A 903 10.46 -2.98 18.31
N HIS A 904 9.22 -2.67 18.67
CA HIS A 904 8.40 -3.51 19.53
C HIS A 904 7.99 -4.86 18.91
N LEU A 905 7.88 -4.93 17.57
CA LEU A 905 7.54 -6.16 16.86
C LEU A 905 8.78 -7.01 16.50
N THR A 906 9.90 -6.35 16.23
CA THR A 906 11.13 -6.98 15.72
C THR A 906 12.06 -7.41 16.86
N GLY A 907 12.02 -6.71 18.00
CA GLY A 907 12.95 -6.89 19.11
C GLY A 907 14.39 -6.49 18.79
N ALA A 908 14.60 -5.73 17.70
CA ALA A 908 15.90 -5.24 17.30
C ALA A 908 16.59 -4.47 18.44
N HIS A 909 17.83 -4.84 18.74
CA HIS A 909 18.56 -4.32 19.89
C HIS A 909 18.73 -2.80 19.84
N SER A 910 18.44 -2.16 20.96
CA SER A 910 18.45 -0.72 21.23
C SER A 910 19.84 -0.08 21.25
N TYR A 911 20.78 -0.56 20.44
CA TYR A 911 22.06 0.10 20.27
C TYR A 911 21.98 1.09 19.10
N ASN A 912 21.29 2.20 19.33
CA ASN A 912 21.70 3.54 18.87
C ASN A 912 20.66 4.62 19.15
N LEU A 913 19.38 4.30 19.37
CA LEU A 913 18.41 5.37 19.59
C LEU A 913 18.64 6.09 20.93
N LEU A 914 18.64 5.41 22.09
CA LEU A 914 18.79 6.09 23.39
C LEU A 914 20.16 6.76 23.59
N ARG A 915 21.23 6.23 22.97
CA ARG A 915 22.58 6.78 23.09
C ARG A 915 22.88 7.88 22.06
N ALA A 916 22.20 7.89 20.91
CA ALA A 916 22.19 9.03 19.99
C ALA A 916 21.20 10.13 20.43
N LEU A 917 20.10 9.77 21.08
CA LEU A 917 19.06 10.71 21.54
C LEU A 917 19.57 11.67 22.61
N ASP A 918 20.45 11.23 23.51
CA ASP A 918 21.05 12.10 24.53
C ASP A 918 22.08 13.10 23.96
N HIS A 919 22.48 12.97 22.68
CA HIS A 919 23.55 13.78 22.07
C HIS A 919 23.17 14.52 20.77
N THR A 920 21.94 14.37 20.24
CA THR A 920 21.55 14.89 18.91
C THR A 920 20.45 15.95 18.90
N GLY A 921 19.88 16.33 20.05
CA GLY A 921 18.72 17.24 20.09
C GLY A 921 17.38 16.60 19.68
N GLU A 922 17.38 15.35 19.19
CA GLU A 922 16.18 14.59 18.79
C GLU A 922 15.33 14.10 19.99
N ALA A 923 15.91 14.02 21.20
CA ALA A 923 15.14 13.68 22.40
C ALA A 923 14.04 14.69 22.71
N ALA A 924 14.24 15.96 22.35
CA ALA A 924 13.23 17.01 22.47
C ALA A 924 12.04 16.75 21.54
N ARG A 925 12.31 16.40 20.27
CA ARG A 925 11.28 16.08 19.27
C ARG A 925 10.45 14.86 19.65
N ILE A 926 11.10 13.80 20.16
CA ILE A 926 10.39 12.60 20.63
C ILE A 926 9.52 12.94 21.84
N ARG A 927 10.01 13.70 22.81
CA ARG A 927 9.21 14.10 23.98
C ARG A 927 8.03 14.99 23.61
N MET A 928 8.18 15.90 22.65
CA MET A 928 7.09 16.72 22.09
C MET A 928 6.01 15.92 21.35
N SER A 929 6.29 14.66 20.99
CA SER A 929 5.29 13.76 20.38
C SER A 929 4.42 13.03 21.41
N LEU A 930 4.80 13.07 22.69
CA LEU A 930 4.04 12.48 23.79
C LEU A 930 2.82 13.34 24.13
N ASP A 931 1.80 12.75 24.77
CA ASP A 931 0.73 13.53 25.37
C ASP A 931 1.30 14.50 26.42
N THR A 932 0.64 15.63 26.65
CA THR A 932 1.16 16.74 27.45
C THR A 932 1.61 16.35 28.87
N VAL A 933 0.94 15.38 29.50
CA VAL A 933 1.32 14.90 30.85
C VAL A 933 2.57 14.02 30.75
N SER A 934 2.62 13.09 29.80
CA SER A 934 3.80 12.25 29.55
C SER A 934 5.00 13.05 29.08
N HIS A 935 4.80 14.08 28.25
CA HIS A 935 5.83 15.04 27.84
C HIS A 935 6.41 15.75 29.07
N ALA A 936 5.55 16.29 29.94
CA ALA A 936 5.99 16.93 31.18
C ALA A 936 6.74 15.98 32.12
N ARG A 937 6.24 14.75 32.33
CA ARG A 937 6.94 13.73 33.14
C ARG A 937 8.34 13.46 32.62
N ALA A 938 8.46 13.29 31.31
CA ALA A 938 9.72 12.98 30.66
C ALA A 938 10.70 14.17 30.71
N LEU A 939 10.23 15.39 30.44
CA LEU A 939 11.07 16.59 30.45
C LEU A 939 11.51 17.00 31.86
N PHE A 940 10.59 16.95 32.83
CA PHE A 940 10.88 17.29 34.23
C PHE A 940 11.46 16.11 35.04
N LYS A 941 11.55 14.92 34.44
CA LYS A 941 11.99 13.67 35.10
C LYS A 941 11.25 13.43 36.42
N SER A 942 9.92 13.57 36.38
CA SER A 942 9.10 13.57 37.58
C SER A 942 7.85 12.72 37.38
N ASP A 943 7.91 11.49 37.87
CA ASP A 943 6.78 10.53 37.81
C ASP A 943 5.58 10.96 38.67
N GLY A 944 5.76 11.97 39.53
CA GLY A 944 4.70 12.55 40.35
C GLY A 944 3.79 13.52 39.60
N ILE A 945 4.05 13.85 38.33
CA ILE A 945 3.17 14.71 37.51
C ILE A 945 2.10 13.81 36.89
N THR A 946 0.96 13.66 37.52
CA THR A 946 -0.09 12.72 37.10
C THR A 946 -1.24 13.35 36.35
N THR A 947 -1.48 14.65 36.51
CA THR A 947 -2.58 15.37 35.87
C THR A 947 -2.12 16.61 35.10
N LEU A 948 -3.02 17.17 34.29
CA LEU A 948 -2.74 18.33 33.46
C LEU A 948 -2.68 19.62 34.28
N GLU A 949 -3.46 19.71 35.36
CA GLU A 949 -3.40 20.80 36.33
C GLU A 949 -2.03 20.87 37.01
N GLU A 950 -1.43 19.71 37.31
CA GLU A 950 -0.09 19.64 37.88
C GLU A 950 0.98 20.13 36.89
N VAL A 951 0.80 19.89 35.58
CA VAL A 951 1.67 20.44 34.51
C VAL A 951 1.55 21.96 34.44
N VAL A 952 0.33 22.50 34.40
CA VAL A 952 0.08 23.95 34.34
C VAL A 952 0.61 24.64 35.61
N ALA A 953 0.37 24.07 36.79
CA ALA A 953 0.91 24.57 38.05
C ALA A 953 2.45 24.57 38.05
N ARG A 954 3.06 23.48 37.58
CA ARG A 954 4.53 23.36 37.47
C ARG A 954 5.14 24.40 36.55
N LEU A 955 4.51 24.70 35.42
CA LEU A 955 4.98 25.70 34.45
C LEU A 955 4.68 27.15 34.89
N SER A 956 3.73 27.33 35.81
CA SER A 956 3.35 28.64 36.35
C SER A 956 4.18 29.05 37.57
N ASP A 957 4.69 28.07 38.32
CA ASP A 957 5.56 28.32 39.48
C ASP A 957 6.96 28.78 39.05
N LYS A 958 7.18 30.10 39.07
CA LYS A 958 8.47 30.71 38.73
C LYS A 958 9.58 30.43 39.75
N THR A 959 9.27 29.82 40.90
CA THR A 959 10.27 29.43 41.90
C THR A 959 10.91 28.08 41.61
N ILE A 960 10.29 27.26 40.77
CA ILE A 960 10.81 25.96 40.34
C ILE A 960 11.70 26.16 39.10
N PRO A 961 12.99 25.79 39.14
CA PRO A 961 13.87 25.94 38.00
C PRO A 961 13.46 24.96 36.88
N LEU A 962 13.34 25.47 35.66
CA LEU A 962 13.18 24.64 34.47
C LEU A 962 14.44 23.76 34.26
N PRO A 963 14.31 22.58 33.63
CA PRO A 963 15.45 21.67 33.42
C PRO A 963 16.61 22.38 32.70
N LYS A 964 17.81 22.31 33.29
CA LYS A 964 19.02 22.91 32.70
C LYS A 964 19.34 22.23 31.37
N GLY A 965 19.46 23.03 30.30
CA GLY A 965 19.80 22.54 28.95
C GLY A 965 18.62 22.00 28.14
N ALA A 966 17.38 22.15 28.62
CA ALA A 966 16.20 21.82 27.82
C ALA A 966 16.07 22.73 26.58
N ASP A 967 15.62 22.14 25.47
CA ASP A 967 15.42 22.86 24.21
C ASP A 967 14.35 23.96 24.39
N PRO A 968 14.63 25.23 24.01
CA PRO A 968 13.66 26.31 24.12
C PRO A 968 12.36 26.06 23.33
N ALA A 969 12.43 25.41 22.18
CA ALA A 969 11.26 25.04 21.38
C ALA A 969 10.44 23.93 22.06
N GLU A 970 11.11 23.00 22.74
CA GLU A 970 10.44 21.96 23.55
C GLU A 970 9.69 22.55 24.75
N LEU A 971 10.33 23.47 25.47
CA LEU A 971 9.71 24.19 26.58
C LEU A 971 8.53 25.05 26.11
N GLN A 972 8.67 25.72 24.98
CA GLN A 972 7.60 26.50 24.37
C GLN A 972 6.43 25.61 23.92
N HIS A 973 6.72 24.44 23.35
CA HIS A 973 5.71 23.47 22.97
C HIS A 973 4.95 22.95 24.19
N LEU A 974 5.66 22.51 25.23
CA LEU A 974 5.02 22.03 26.45
C LEU A 974 4.17 23.13 27.12
N PHE A 975 4.65 24.37 27.12
CA PHE A 975 3.90 25.53 27.61
C PHE A 975 2.58 25.75 26.85
N ASN A 976 2.63 25.73 25.52
CA ASN A 976 1.46 25.90 24.67
C ASN A 976 0.47 24.73 24.81
N SER A 977 0.97 23.50 24.73
CA SER A 977 0.14 22.29 24.84
C SER A 977 -0.51 22.17 26.21
N ALA A 978 0.20 22.50 27.29
CA ALA A 978 -0.37 22.55 28.65
C ALA A 978 -1.51 23.54 28.78
N ALA A 979 -1.34 24.78 28.32
CA ALA A 979 -2.39 25.79 28.38
C ALA A 979 -3.62 25.38 27.55
N ARG A 980 -3.40 24.95 26.29
CA ARG A 980 -4.48 24.54 25.38
C ARG A 980 -5.26 23.34 25.92
N ASP A 981 -4.56 22.27 26.25
CA ASP A 981 -5.19 21.01 26.63
C ASP A 981 -5.93 21.17 27.97
N ALA A 982 -5.40 22.00 28.89
CA ALA A 982 -6.11 22.35 30.12
C ALA A 982 -7.38 23.14 29.81
N THR A 983 -7.32 24.11 28.88
CA THR A 983 -8.49 24.88 28.47
C THR A 983 -9.56 23.98 27.88
N LEU A 984 -9.20 22.97 27.07
CA LEU A 984 -10.17 22.01 26.51
C LEU A 984 -10.97 21.26 27.58
N GLN A 985 -10.39 21.06 28.77
CA GLN A 985 -11.07 20.43 29.91
C GLN A 985 -11.91 21.41 30.74
N SER A 986 -11.80 22.72 30.50
CA SER A 986 -12.57 23.74 31.21
C SER A 986 -14.05 23.75 30.86
N LYS A 987 -14.88 24.23 31.78
CA LYS A 987 -16.33 24.37 31.58
C LYS A 987 -16.66 25.34 30.42
N GLN A 988 -15.89 26.42 30.30
CA GLN A 988 -16.04 27.44 29.26
C GLN A 988 -15.83 26.84 27.87
N ALA A 989 -14.75 26.06 27.69
CA ALA A 989 -14.46 25.38 26.44
C ALA A 989 -15.48 24.28 26.13
N GLN A 990 -15.90 23.50 27.13
CA GLN A 990 -16.96 22.49 26.95
C GLN A 990 -18.29 23.10 26.50
N GLN A 991 -18.64 24.31 26.98
CA GLN A 991 -19.84 25.03 26.53
C GLN A 991 -19.74 25.43 25.06
N LEU A 992 -18.59 25.95 24.61
CA LEU A 992 -18.37 26.25 23.20
C LEU A 992 -18.36 24.97 22.36
N GLY A 993 -17.63 23.94 22.79
CA GLY A 993 -17.54 22.65 22.11
C GLY A 993 -18.90 21.94 21.95
N ALA A 994 -19.84 22.13 22.88
CA ALA A 994 -21.21 21.64 22.74
C ALA A 994 -22.00 22.35 21.62
N LEU A 995 -21.59 23.55 21.20
CA LEU A 995 -22.21 24.33 20.13
C LEU A 995 -21.56 24.08 18.77
N ILE A 996 -20.23 23.93 18.73
CA ILE A 996 -19.45 23.88 17.48
C ILE A 996 -18.76 22.53 17.21
N GLY A 997 -18.76 21.62 18.17
CA GLY A 997 -18.01 20.36 18.13
C GLY A 997 -16.60 20.49 18.72
N GLN A 998 -16.05 19.37 19.20
CA GLN A 998 -14.73 19.33 19.85
C GLN A 998 -13.58 19.71 18.90
N LYS A 999 -13.61 19.20 17.68
CA LYS A 999 -12.59 19.51 16.66
C LYS A 999 -12.53 21.01 16.35
N ALA A 1000 -13.68 21.65 16.11
CA ALA A 1000 -13.75 23.09 15.83
C ALA A 1000 -13.32 23.94 17.03
N LEU A 1001 -13.57 23.47 18.26
CA LEU A 1001 -13.09 24.12 19.48
C LEU A 1001 -11.55 24.10 19.53
N GLU A 1002 -10.91 22.95 19.27
CA GLU A 1002 -9.45 22.84 19.20
C GLU A 1002 -8.86 23.76 18.13
N ASP A 1003 -9.49 23.82 16.95
CA ASP A 1003 -9.08 24.68 15.84
C ASP A 1003 -9.19 26.17 16.19
N VAL A 1004 -10.26 26.58 16.89
CA VAL A 1004 -10.43 27.96 17.39
C VAL A 1004 -9.31 28.35 18.35
N LEU A 1005 -9.03 27.51 19.35
CA LEU A 1005 -7.98 27.79 20.33
C LEU A 1005 -6.60 27.84 19.65
N THR A 1006 -6.32 26.89 18.76
CA THR A 1006 -5.05 26.83 18.02
C THR A 1006 -4.85 28.04 17.11
N ALA A 1007 -5.89 28.46 16.39
CA ALA A 1007 -5.84 29.67 15.56
C ALA A 1007 -5.59 30.92 16.41
N PHE A 1008 -6.29 31.07 17.53
CA PHE A 1008 -6.08 32.19 18.46
C PHE A 1008 -4.65 32.22 19.01
N MET A 1009 -4.12 31.07 19.44
CA MET A 1009 -2.74 30.96 19.93
C MET A 1009 -1.70 31.29 18.85
N THR A 1010 -2.01 31.00 17.58
CA THR A 1010 -1.14 31.31 16.44
C THR A 1010 -1.11 32.80 16.15
N THR A 1011 -2.24 33.49 16.25
CA THR A 1011 -2.33 34.95 16.04
C THR A 1011 -1.91 35.76 17.26
N HIS A 1012 -1.97 35.18 18.46
CA HIS A 1012 -1.58 35.81 19.72
C HIS A 1012 -0.51 34.98 20.45
N PRO A 1013 0.70 34.81 19.86
CA PRO A 1013 1.73 33.93 20.41
C PRO A 1013 2.24 34.44 21.76
N THR A 1014 2.27 33.53 22.76
CA THR A 1014 2.80 33.81 24.10
C THR A 1014 4.04 32.97 24.38
N SER A 1015 5.08 33.57 24.97
CA SER A 1015 6.34 32.89 25.28
C SER A 1015 6.37 32.36 26.72
N TYR A 1016 6.92 31.15 26.92
CA TYR A 1016 7.16 30.59 28.27
C TYR A 1016 8.12 31.45 29.10
N THR A 1017 8.98 32.24 28.46
CA THR A 1017 9.94 33.15 29.12
C THR A 1017 9.32 34.47 29.57
N ASN A 1018 8.04 34.72 29.26
CA ASN A 1018 7.37 35.95 29.68
C ASN A 1018 7.28 36.00 31.21
N LYS A 1019 7.75 37.12 31.79
CA LYS A 1019 7.72 37.36 33.24
C LYS A 1019 6.37 37.82 33.75
N LEU A 1020 5.50 38.31 32.86
CA LEU A 1020 4.18 38.86 33.17
C LEU A 1020 3.03 37.90 32.87
N LEU A 1021 3.30 36.78 32.16
CA LEU A 1021 2.31 35.75 31.84
C LEU A 1021 2.83 34.36 32.23
N THR A 1022 2.05 33.65 33.03
CA THR A 1022 2.24 32.26 33.43
C THR A 1022 1.44 31.32 32.51
N ALA A 1023 1.66 30.00 32.64
CA ALA A 1023 0.84 29.02 31.92
C ALA A 1023 -0.63 29.08 32.38
N GLN A 1024 -0.86 29.40 33.65
CA GLN A 1024 -2.18 29.66 34.22
C GLN A 1024 -2.83 30.89 33.58
N ASP A 1025 -2.12 32.03 33.48
CA ASP A 1025 -2.67 33.25 32.85
C ASP A 1025 -3.04 33.01 31.37
N TYR A 1026 -2.27 32.17 30.68
CA TYR A 1026 -2.54 31.83 29.29
C TYR A 1026 -3.74 30.90 29.15
N PHE A 1027 -3.85 29.89 30.02
CA PHE A 1027 -5.05 29.06 30.15
C PHE A 1027 -6.30 29.92 30.43
N ASP A 1028 -6.22 30.88 31.35
CA ASP A 1028 -7.33 31.77 31.71
C ASP A 1028 -7.75 32.63 30.51
N THR A 1029 -6.78 33.16 29.75
CA THR A 1029 -7.04 33.90 28.51
C THR A 1029 -7.77 33.06 27.47
N LEU A 1030 -7.33 31.81 27.25
CA LEU A 1030 -7.97 30.90 26.31
C LEU A 1030 -9.38 30.50 26.77
N ALA A 1031 -9.60 30.34 28.09
CA ALA A 1031 -10.91 30.09 28.66
C ALA A 1031 -11.86 31.28 28.48
N ASP A 1032 -11.38 32.52 28.67
CA ASP A 1032 -12.13 33.75 28.42
C ASP A 1032 -12.52 33.87 26.93
N VAL A 1033 -11.60 33.55 26.02
CA VAL A 1033 -11.89 33.52 24.56
C VAL A 1033 -12.98 32.50 24.26
N ALA A 1034 -12.89 31.30 24.82
CA ALA A 1034 -13.92 30.27 24.64
C ALA A 1034 -15.29 30.72 25.19
N GLU A 1035 -15.30 31.40 26.34
CA GLU A 1035 -16.54 31.96 26.92
C GLU A 1035 -17.15 33.06 26.05
N ILE A 1036 -16.32 33.99 25.54
CA ILE A 1036 -16.75 35.07 24.64
C ILE A 1036 -17.34 34.48 23.36
N GLU A 1037 -16.66 33.52 22.74
CA GLU A 1037 -17.13 32.85 21.53
C GLU A 1037 -18.40 32.03 21.80
N ALA A 1038 -18.54 31.38 22.95
CA ALA A 1038 -19.77 30.69 23.33
C ALA A 1038 -20.97 31.65 23.43
N LYS A 1039 -20.78 32.82 24.05
CA LYS A 1039 -21.83 33.85 24.16
C LYS A 1039 -22.28 34.34 22.79
N LYS A 1040 -21.33 34.62 21.88
CA LYS A 1040 -21.62 35.02 20.50
C LYS A 1040 -22.33 33.89 19.73
N ALA A 1041 -21.83 32.66 19.84
CA ALA A 1041 -22.41 31.49 19.21
C ALA A 1041 -23.88 31.28 19.60
N ILE A 1042 -24.19 31.41 20.90
CA ILE A 1042 -25.56 31.34 21.42
C ILE A 1042 -26.42 32.46 20.83
N TYR A 1043 -25.91 33.70 20.81
CA TYR A 1043 -26.64 34.84 20.24
C TYR A 1043 -27.00 34.62 18.77
N LEU A 1044 -26.01 34.27 17.93
CA LEU A 1044 -26.20 34.04 16.49
C LEU A 1044 -27.16 32.87 16.24
N ARG A 1045 -26.95 31.74 16.94
CA ARG A 1045 -27.82 30.57 16.83
C ARG A 1045 -29.26 30.91 17.16
N ASN A 1046 -29.51 31.63 18.26
CA ASN A 1046 -30.85 32.01 18.68
C ASN A 1046 -31.52 32.95 17.66
N HIS A 1047 -30.77 33.90 17.11
CA HIS A 1047 -31.29 34.79 16.06
C HIS A 1047 -31.71 33.99 14.82
N GLN A 1048 -30.83 33.11 14.32
CA GLN A 1048 -31.09 32.28 13.14
C GLN A 1048 -32.25 31.30 13.36
N GLN A 1049 -32.35 30.68 14.54
CA GLN A 1049 -33.50 29.84 14.89
C GLN A 1049 -34.81 30.64 14.97
N SER A 1050 -34.77 31.88 15.44
CA SER A 1050 -35.95 32.74 15.50
C SER A 1050 -36.42 33.14 14.10
N LEU A 1051 -35.49 33.40 13.17
CA LEU A 1051 -35.82 33.72 11.77
C LEU A 1051 -36.59 32.60 11.07
N LEU A 1052 -36.28 31.33 11.36
CA LEU A 1052 -36.99 30.19 10.80
C LEU A 1052 -38.48 30.13 11.21
N GLN A 1053 -38.88 30.86 12.25
CA GLN A 1053 -40.26 30.94 12.74
C GLN A 1053 -41.02 32.18 12.24
N LEU A 1054 -40.36 33.08 11.51
CA LEU A 1054 -40.97 34.30 10.98
C LEU A 1054 -41.52 34.11 9.56
N ASP A 1055 -42.64 34.76 9.26
CA ASP A 1055 -43.12 34.87 7.89
C ASP A 1055 -42.30 35.92 7.11
N LEU A 1056 -41.27 35.44 6.40
CA LEU A 1056 -40.39 36.30 5.58
C LEU A 1056 -41.09 36.85 4.31
N GLY A 1057 -42.38 36.57 4.11
CA GLY A 1057 -43.23 37.14 3.08
C GLY A 1057 -43.91 38.46 3.47
N GLN A 1058 -43.81 38.87 4.74
CA GLN A 1058 -44.37 40.12 5.25
C GLN A 1058 -43.35 41.26 5.34
N PRO A 1059 -43.79 42.54 5.41
CA PRO A 1059 -42.91 43.66 5.71
C PRO A 1059 -42.24 43.48 7.09
N PRO A 1060 -40.96 43.88 7.25
CA PRO A 1060 -40.10 44.53 6.25
C PRO A 1060 -39.40 43.56 5.27
N TYR A 1061 -39.49 42.24 5.47
CA TYR A 1061 -38.70 41.24 4.72
C TYR A 1061 -39.10 41.06 3.24
N ASN A 1062 -40.27 41.53 2.84
CA ASN A 1062 -40.76 41.44 1.47
C ASN A 1062 -40.43 42.65 0.58
N ALA A 1063 -39.67 43.62 1.11
CA ALA A 1063 -39.24 44.76 0.31
C ALA A 1063 -38.37 44.33 -0.87
N VAL A 1064 -38.57 44.97 -2.03
CA VAL A 1064 -37.87 44.68 -3.29
C VAL A 1064 -37.10 45.92 -3.72
N LEU A 1065 -35.84 45.74 -4.11
CA LEU A 1065 -35.02 46.83 -4.62
C LEU A 1065 -35.50 47.27 -6.01
N ALA A 1066 -35.64 48.58 -6.22
CA ALA A 1066 -36.07 49.13 -7.51
C ALA A 1066 -35.11 48.73 -8.65
N GLU A 1067 -35.64 48.33 -9.80
CA GLU A 1067 -34.86 47.79 -10.93
C GLU A 1067 -33.73 48.72 -11.38
N ALA A 1068 -34.03 50.04 -11.49
CA ALA A 1068 -33.05 51.05 -11.87
C ALA A 1068 -31.88 51.20 -10.88
N ALA A 1069 -32.05 50.75 -9.63
CA ALA A 1069 -31.04 50.90 -8.58
C ALA A 1069 -29.91 49.85 -8.64
N PHE A 1070 -30.13 48.70 -9.31
CA PHE A 1070 -29.10 47.65 -9.43
C PHE A 1070 -28.87 47.17 -10.86
N ASN A 1071 -29.79 47.44 -11.78
CA ASN A 1071 -29.73 47.00 -13.18
C ASN A 1071 -29.74 48.20 -14.16
N PRO A 1072 -28.69 49.07 -14.13
CA PRO A 1072 -28.63 50.24 -15.00
C PRO A 1072 -28.47 49.89 -16.49
N LYS A 1073 -28.06 48.66 -16.81
CA LYS A 1073 -27.91 48.14 -18.18
C LYS A 1073 -29.20 47.56 -18.78
N GLY A 1074 -30.28 47.48 -18.00
CA GLY A 1074 -31.59 47.06 -18.48
C GLY A 1074 -31.70 45.58 -18.86
N PHE A 1075 -30.95 44.69 -18.19
CA PHE A 1075 -31.04 43.25 -18.43
C PHE A 1075 -32.44 42.72 -18.10
N THR A 1076 -33.00 41.88 -18.96
CA THR A 1076 -34.35 41.32 -18.78
C THR A 1076 -34.34 39.88 -18.27
N ASP A 1077 -33.27 39.12 -18.53
CA ASP A 1077 -33.18 37.73 -18.11
C ASP A 1077 -32.78 37.62 -16.62
N PRO A 1078 -33.35 36.65 -15.86
CA PRO A 1078 -33.08 36.50 -14.44
C PRO A 1078 -31.60 36.36 -14.06
N LEU A 1079 -30.79 35.68 -14.90
CA LEU A 1079 -29.38 35.39 -14.64
C LEU A 1079 -28.54 36.67 -14.61
N HIS A 1080 -28.63 37.51 -15.66
CA HIS A 1080 -27.86 38.76 -15.70
C HIS A 1080 -28.42 39.81 -14.73
N ARG A 1081 -29.74 39.79 -14.43
CA ARG A 1081 -30.31 40.60 -13.34
C ARG A 1081 -29.71 40.22 -11.98
N ALA A 1082 -29.55 38.93 -11.71
CA ALA A 1082 -28.92 38.44 -10.49
C ALA A 1082 -27.44 38.84 -10.39
N GLY A 1083 -26.68 38.69 -11.48
CA GLY A 1083 -25.31 39.16 -11.55
C GLY A 1083 -25.17 40.67 -11.32
N ALA A 1084 -26.10 41.47 -11.85
CA ALA A 1084 -26.11 42.92 -11.67
C ALA A 1084 -26.40 43.33 -10.22
N TRP A 1085 -27.33 42.62 -9.56
CA TRP A 1085 -27.63 42.83 -8.14
C TRP A 1085 -26.42 42.50 -7.24
N MET A 1086 -25.74 41.38 -7.49
CA MET A 1086 -24.52 41.01 -6.77
C MET A 1086 -23.41 42.05 -6.97
N ALA A 1087 -23.21 42.52 -8.20
CA ALA A 1087 -22.23 43.56 -8.51
C ALA A 1087 -22.55 44.90 -7.81
N ASN A 1088 -23.84 45.26 -7.70
CA ASN A 1088 -24.28 46.45 -6.99
C ASN A 1088 -24.03 46.37 -5.47
N GLY A 1089 -24.10 45.17 -4.88
CA GLY A 1089 -23.83 44.93 -3.47
C GLY A 1089 -22.34 44.79 -3.10
N ALA A 1090 -21.44 44.63 -4.09
CA ALA A 1090 -20.01 44.47 -3.86
C ALA A 1090 -19.30 45.81 -3.64
N SER A 1091 -18.36 45.84 -2.70
CA SER A 1091 -17.57 47.05 -2.35
C SER A 1091 -16.54 47.45 -3.42
N SER A 1092 -16.22 46.57 -4.38
CA SER A 1092 -15.34 46.84 -5.52
C SER A 1092 -16.14 46.74 -6.84
N GLN A 1093 -16.56 47.86 -7.40
CA GLN A 1093 -17.54 47.92 -8.50
C GLN A 1093 -16.97 47.68 -9.92
N ALA A 1094 -15.71 47.28 -10.09
CA ALA A 1094 -15.12 47.09 -11.42
C ALA A 1094 -14.55 45.67 -11.58
N ASN A 1095 -15.20 44.89 -12.47
CA ASN A 1095 -14.78 43.61 -13.08
C ASN A 1095 -15.27 42.26 -12.51
N ASP A 1096 -16.17 42.21 -11.51
CA ASP A 1096 -16.66 40.91 -10.99
C ASP A 1096 -17.97 40.40 -11.64
N PHE A 1097 -18.65 41.20 -12.47
CA PHE A 1097 -19.96 40.82 -13.05
C PHE A 1097 -19.93 39.52 -13.86
N ASP A 1098 -18.94 39.36 -14.75
CA ASP A 1098 -18.84 38.16 -15.59
C ASP A 1098 -18.49 36.91 -14.76
N SER A 1099 -17.66 37.07 -13.73
CA SER A 1099 -17.36 36.01 -12.76
C SER A 1099 -18.62 35.57 -12.01
N PHE A 1100 -19.41 36.53 -11.51
CA PHE A 1100 -20.68 36.24 -10.86
C PHE A 1100 -21.65 35.51 -11.80
N VAL A 1101 -21.83 36.01 -13.03
CA VAL A 1101 -22.72 35.37 -14.00
C VAL A 1101 -22.25 33.96 -14.34
N SER A 1102 -20.93 33.71 -14.43
CA SER A 1102 -20.37 32.38 -14.67
C SER A 1102 -20.70 31.40 -13.55
N VAL A 1103 -20.42 31.76 -12.30
CA VAL A 1103 -20.70 30.92 -11.12
C VAL A 1103 -22.21 30.68 -10.98
N LEU A 1104 -23.03 31.73 -11.15
CA LEU A 1104 -24.48 31.61 -11.11
C LEU A 1104 -25.01 30.65 -12.19
N ARG A 1105 -24.48 30.73 -13.42
CA ARG A 1105 -24.89 29.85 -14.52
C ARG A 1105 -24.57 28.39 -14.22
N GLU A 1106 -23.36 28.12 -13.75
CA GLU A 1106 -22.92 26.76 -13.42
C GLU A 1106 -23.81 26.13 -12.35
N TYR A 1107 -24.02 26.85 -11.24
CA TYR A 1107 -24.70 26.30 -10.07
C TYR A 1107 -26.22 26.35 -10.16
N ALA A 1108 -26.78 27.27 -10.94
CA ALA A 1108 -28.21 27.23 -11.30
C ALA A 1108 -28.52 26.09 -12.28
N GLY A 1109 -27.56 25.71 -13.14
CA GLY A 1109 -27.70 24.64 -14.13
C GLY A 1109 -27.45 23.23 -13.60
N ASN A 1110 -26.96 23.07 -12.37
CA ASN A 1110 -26.67 21.78 -11.76
C ASN A 1110 -27.54 21.50 -10.52
N SER A 1111 -27.52 20.25 -10.04
CA SER A 1111 -28.29 19.78 -8.88
C SER A 1111 -27.49 19.71 -7.58
N LYS A 1112 -26.33 20.38 -7.48
CA LYS A 1112 -25.51 20.36 -6.24
C LYS A 1112 -26.30 20.98 -5.08
N SER A 1113 -26.21 20.38 -3.89
CA SER A 1113 -26.94 20.88 -2.72
C SER A 1113 -26.39 22.22 -2.27
N LEU A 1114 -27.26 23.21 -2.04
CA LEU A 1114 -26.86 24.52 -1.51
C LEU A 1114 -26.78 24.54 0.02
N THR A 1115 -27.12 23.45 0.70
CA THR A 1115 -26.89 23.25 2.14
C THR A 1115 -25.63 22.46 2.45
N ASP A 1116 -24.92 22.01 1.42
CA ASP A 1116 -23.66 21.28 1.57
C ASP A 1116 -22.51 22.30 1.81
N PRO A 1117 -21.82 22.23 2.97
CA PRO A 1117 -20.72 23.14 3.30
C PRO A 1117 -19.58 23.11 2.28
N ASP A 1118 -19.27 21.96 1.68
CA ASP A 1118 -18.19 21.84 0.69
C ASP A 1118 -18.56 22.56 -0.61
N VAL A 1119 -19.84 22.48 -0.99
CA VAL A 1119 -20.37 23.24 -2.13
C VAL A 1119 -20.32 24.74 -1.86
N ILE A 1120 -20.69 25.18 -0.65
CA ILE A 1120 -20.65 26.58 -0.25
C ILE A 1120 -19.20 27.10 -0.24
N THR A 1121 -18.25 26.32 0.27
CA THR A 1121 -16.82 26.67 0.28
C THR A 1121 -16.26 26.75 -1.13
N HIS A 1122 -16.60 25.83 -2.02
CA HIS A 1122 -16.16 25.92 -3.41
C HIS A 1122 -16.75 27.16 -4.12
N ILE A 1123 -18.02 27.48 -3.88
CA ILE A 1123 -18.63 28.73 -4.39
C ILE A 1123 -17.91 29.96 -3.80
N HIS A 1124 -17.56 29.92 -2.51
CA HIS A 1124 -16.81 30.99 -1.86
C HIS A 1124 -15.46 31.23 -2.52
N ASP A 1125 -14.67 30.18 -2.75
CA ASP A 1125 -13.33 30.25 -3.34
C ASP A 1125 -13.36 30.81 -4.77
N LEU A 1126 -14.38 30.45 -5.56
CA LEU A 1126 -14.57 31.00 -6.91
C LEU A 1126 -14.92 32.50 -6.90
N LEU A 1127 -15.66 32.96 -5.89
CA LEU A 1127 -16.16 34.34 -5.80
C LEU A 1127 -15.24 35.30 -5.04
N ALA A 1128 -14.36 34.76 -4.20
CA ALA A 1128 -13.47 35.50 -3.33
C ALA A 1128 -12.06 34.86 -3.22
N PRO A 1129 -11.39 34.55 -4.35
CA PRO A 1129 -10.14 33.78 -4.35
C PRO A 1129 -9.00 34.44 -3.58
N ALA A 1130 -8.96 35.78 -3.55
CA ALA A 1130 -7.92 36.54 -2.84
C ALA A 1130 -7.99 36.42 -1.30
N VAL A 1131 -9.11 35.95 -0.76
CA VAL A 1131 -9.34 35.79 0.68
C VAL A 1131 -9.69 34.34 1.06
N ALA A 1132 -9.62 33.42 0.11
CA ALA A 1132 -9.81 31.99 0.35
C ALA A 1132 -8.83 31.49 1.42
N GLY A 1133 -9.33 30.72 2.38
CA GLY A 1133 -8.55 30.20 3.50
C GLY A 1133 -8.14 31.23 4.57
N LYS A 1134 -8.53 32.52 4.46
CA LYS A 1134 -8.26 33.52 5.49
C LYS A 1134 -9.08 33.20 6.76
N VAL A 1135 -8.41 33.14 7.90
CA VAL A 1135 -9.04 32.94 9.21
C VAL A 1135 -9.26 34.30 9.90
N ARG A 1136 -10.45 34.50 10.46
CA ARG A 1136 -10.75 35.64 11.34
C ARG A 1136 -10.71 35.19 12.78
N ASP A 1137 -9.92 35.89 13.58
CA ASP A 1137 -9.64 35.55 14.98
C ASP A 1137 -10.88 35.54 15.87
N ALA A 1138 -10.84 34.65 16.86
CA ALA A 1138 -11.75 34.60 17.98
C ALA A 1138 -11.47 35.69 19.02
N GLY A 1139 -12.44 35.98 19.89
CA GLY A 1139 -12.26 36.88 21.04
C GLY A 1139 -12.40 38.38 20.73
N GLN A 1140 -12.56 38.76 19.47
CA GLN A 1140 -12.78 40.17 19.08
C GLN A 1140 -14.08 40.74 19.67
N PRO A 1141 -14.18 42.05 19.96
CA PRO A 1141 -15.39 42.68 20.53
C PRO A 1141 -16.49 42.89 19.46
N THR A 1142 -16.94 41.81 18.83
CA THR A 1142 -17.91 41.77 17.73
C THR A 1142 -19.19 41.05 18.15
N LYS A 1143 -20.30 41.29 17.43
CA LYS A 1143 -21.54 40.50 17.60
C LYS A 1143 -21.44 39.07 17.03
N TYR A 1144 -20.46 38.82 16.16
CA TYR A 1144 -20.23 37.53 15.50
C TYR A 1144 -18.95 36.84 16.00
N THR A 1145 -18.88 35.53 15.77
CA THR A 1145 -17.76 34.67 16.16
C THR A 1145 -16.54 34.79 15.24
N GLY A 1146 -15.40 34.25 15.67
CA GLY A 1146 -14.28 33.93 14.77
C GLY A 1146 -14.76 33.04 13.61
N SER A 1147 -14.04 33.04 12.48
CA SER A 1147 -14.53 32.36 11.27
C SER A 1147 -14.66 30.85 11.46
N ILE A 1148 -13.77 30.21 12.22
CA ILE A 1148 -13.80 28.76 12.49
C ILE A 1148 -15.06 28.39 13.28
N ALA A 1149 -15.33 29.07 14.40
CA ALA A 1149 -16.55 28.87 15.18
C ALA A 1149 -17.80 29.23 14.36
N GLY A 1150 -17.73 30.29 13.55
CA GLY A 1150 -18.80 30.70 12.65
C GLY A 1150 -19.12 29.63 11.61
N TYR A 1151 -18.11 29.03 11.00
CA TYR A 1151 -18.28 28.00 9.97
C TYR A 1151 -18.89 26.74 10.56
N ALA A 1152 -18.43 26.32 11.74
CA ALA A 1152 -19.01 25.18 12.44
C ALA A 1152 -20.48 25.41 12.83
N LEU A 1153 -20.84 26.61 13.31
CA LEU A 1153 -22.24 26.97 13.57
C LEU A 1153 -23.07 26.99 12.29
N MET A 1154 -22.52 27.53 11.20
CA MET A 1154 -23.15 27.54 9.88
C MET A 1154 -23.45 26.11 9.43
N GLU A 1155 -22.48 25.20 9.50
CA GLU A 1155 -22.64 23.79 9.15
C GLU A 1155 -23.77 23.14 9.96
N GLN A 1156 -23.79 23.35 11.28
CA GLN A 1156 -24.84 22.79 12.13
C GLN A 1156 -26.22 23.36 11.80
N HIS A 1157 -26.30 24.65 11.45
CA HIS A 1157 -27.56 25.28 11.11
C HIS A 1157 -28.07 24.89 9.72
N LEU A 1158 -27.18 24.72 8.73
CA LEU A 1158 -27.54 24.26 7.37
C LEU A 1158 -28.29 22.92 7.40
N LYS A 1159 -27.95 22.03 8.34
CA LYS A 1159 -28.62 20.74 8.58
C LYS A 1159 -30.07 20.89 9.05
N THR A 1160 -30.47 22.07 9.53
CA THR A 1160 -31.82 22.36 10.03
C THR A 1160 -32.71 23.07 9.02
N LEU A 1161 -32.17 23.51 7.88
CA LEU A 1161 -32.92 24.24 6.87
C LEU A 1161 -33.83 23.31 6.06
N ASP A 1162 -35.12 23.66 5.97
CA ASP A 1162 -36.04 23.02 5.04
C ASP A 1162 -35.85 23.58 3.63
N THR A 1163 -35.27 22.76 2.75
CA THR A 1163 -35.04 23.10 1.34
C THR A 1163 -36.32 23.31 0.53
N ALA A 1164 -37.47 22.80 1.01
CA ALA A 1164 -38.77 23.00 0.37
C ALA A 1164 -39.48 24.29 0.84
N HIS A 1165 -38.94 24.99 1.84
CA HIS A 1165 -39.56 26.19 2.39
C HIS A 1165 -39.61 27.33 1.33
N GLN A 1166 -40.74 28.05 1.26
CA GLN A 1166 -40.98 29.09 0.23
C GLN A 1166 -39.97 30.26 0.27
N HIS A 1167 -39.26 30.42 1.39
CA HIS A 1167 -38.21 31.42 1.62
C HIS A 1167 -36.84 30.80 1.95
N PHE A 1168 -36.59 29.57 1.50
CA PHE A 1168 -35.32 28.87 1.69
C PHE A 1168 -34.11 29.70 1.22
N ASP A 1169 -34.26 30.43 0.11
CA ASP A 1169 -33.30 31.40 -0.40
C ASP A 1169 -32.89 32.46 0.64
N LYS A 1170 -33.85 33.03 1.36
CA LYS A 1170 -33.60 34.04 2.41
C LYS A 1170 -32.96 33.41 3.66
N HIS A 1171 -33.38 32.21 4.03
CA HIS A 1171 -32.73 31.46 5.13
C HIS A 1171 -31.28 31.14 4.82
N LEU A 1172 -30.98 30.74 3.58
CA LEU A 1172 -29.62 30.43 3.15
C LEU A 1172 -28.72 31.67 3.11
N LEU A 1173 -29.23 32.78 2.59
CA LEU A 1173 -28.54 34.08 2.63
C LEU A 1173 -28.24 34.52 4.07
N SER A 1174 -29.25 34.42 4.93
CA SER A 1174 -29.15 34.75 6.35
C SER A 1174 -28.12 33.88 7.07
N THR A 1175 -28.08 32.58 6.77
CA THR A 1175 -27.17 31.62 7.39
C THR A 1175 -25.70 31.98 7.14
N VAL A 1176 -25.32 32.22 5.89
CA VAL A 1176 -23.92 32.50 5.53
C VAL A 1176 -23.47 33.86 6.03
N ILE A 1177 -24.32 34.89 5.94
CA ILE A 1177 -23.95 36.22 6.48
C ILE A 1177 -23.96 36.16 8.01
N GLY A 1178 -24.99 35.59 8.62
CA GLY A 1178 -25.23 35.62 10.06
C GLY A 1178 -24.18 34.88 10.89
N PHE A 1179 -23.68 33.74 10.41
CA PHE A 1179 -22.62 33.02 11.12
C PHE A 1179 -21.20 33.47 10.77
N GLN A 1180 -21.01 34.19 9.66
CA GLN A 1180 -19.71 34.67 9.19
C GLN A 1180 -18.65 33.55 9.13
N GLY A 1181 -18.98 32.41 8.52
CA GLY A 1181 -18.09 31.24 8.48
C GLY A 1181 -16.79 31.43 7.71
N PHE A 1182 -16.72 32.42 6.82
CA PHE A 1182 -15.50 32.76 6.10
C PHE A 1182 -14.79 33.96 6.73
N GLY A 1183 -13.45 34.03 6.61
CA GLY A 1183 -12.68 35.16 7.16
C GLY A 1183 -13.03 36.49 6.53
N ASP A 1184 -13.41 36.48 5.25
CA ASP A 1184 -13.96 37.59 4.47
C ASP A 1184 -14.89 37.04 3.37
N GLY A 1185 -15.54 37.87 2.55
CA GLY A 1185 -16.32 37.41 1.39
C GLY A 1185 -17.68 36.74 1.68
N ASN A 1186 -18.13 36.71 2.95
CA ASN A 1186 -19.43 36.13 3.35
C ASN A 1186 -20.61 36.74 2.57
N GLY A 1187 -20.59 38.06 2.33
CA GLY A 1187 -21.67 38.75 1.60
C GLY A 1187 -21.79 38.34 0.13
N ARG A 1188 -20.65 38.15 -0.57
CA ARG A 1188 -20.62 37.69 -1.97
C ARG A 1188 -21.17 36.27 -2.08
N THR A 1189 -20.70 35.40 -1.20
CA THR A 1189 -21.10 33.98 -1.12
C THR A 1189 -22.58 33.83 -0.84
N ALA A 1190 -23.10 34.54 0.17
CA ALA A 1190 -24.51 34.52 0.52
C ALA A 1190 -25.41 35.06 -0.60
N SER A 1191 -24.97 36.13 -1.27
CA SER A 1191 -25.70 36.71 -2.42
C SER A 1191 -25.75 35.74 -3.60
N ALA A 1192 -24.67 35.00 -3.86
CA ALA A 1192 -24.64 33.97 -4.88
C ALA A 1192 -25.60 32.83 -4.57
N LEU A 1193 -25.58 32.31 -3.34
CA LEU A 1193 -26.47 31.23 -2.91
C LEU A 1193 -27.94 31.62 -2.99
N TYR A 1194 -28.28 32.84 -2.59
CA TYR A 1194 -29.61 33.43 -2.76
C TYR A 1194 -30.04 33.44 -4.24
N ALA A 1195 -29.18 33.98 -5.10
CA ALA A 1195 -29.42 34.08 -6.53
C ALA A 1195 -29.55 32.69 -7.18
N ILE A 1196 -28.67 31.74 -6.89
CA ILE A 1196 -28.72 30.37 -7.42
C ILE A 1196 -30.05 29.71 -7.05
N SER A 1197 -30.47 29.82 -5.78
CA SER A 1197 -31.75 29.27 -5.31
C SER A 1197 -32.95 29.84 -6.08
N GLN A 1198 -32.98 31.17 -6.29
CA GLN A 1198 -34.02 31.83 -7.09
C GLN A 1198 -33.98 31.42 -8.57
N LEU A 1199 -32.78 31.35 -9.16
CA LEU A 1199 -32.57 31.00 -10.57
C LEU A 1199 -32.98 29.56 -10.89
N ARG A 1200 -32.79 28.61 -9.97
CA ARG A 1200 -33.31 27.23 -10.10
C ARG A 1200 -34.84 27.19 -10.22
N SER A 1201 -35.53 28.23 -9.77
CA SER A 1201 -36.98 28.42 -9.93
C SER A 1201 -37.35 29.31 -11.13
N GLY A 1202 -36.39 29.63 -12.01
CA GLY A 1202 -36.61 30.45 -13.20
C GLY A 1202 -36.92 31.93 -12.94
N ARG A 1203 -36.62 32.44 -11.73
CA ARG A 1203 -36.94 33.80 -11.31
C ARG A 1203 -35.78 34.49 -10.60
N PHE A 1204 -35.87 35.80 -10.42
CA PHE A 1204 -34.94 36.55 -9.58
C PHE A 1204 -35.62 37.81 -9.02
N THR A 1205 -35.57 37.96 -7.68
CA THR A 1205 -36.11 39.11 -6.93
C THR A 1205 -34.98 39.78 -6.13
N PRO A 1206 -34.65 41.05 -6.38
CA PRO A 1206 -33.53 41.73 -5.74
C PRO A 1206 -33.91 42.23 -4.33
N LEU A 1207 -33.10 41.88 -3.31
CA LEU A 1207 -33.30 42.35 -1.94
C LEU A 1207 -32.60 43.70 -1.69
N PRO A 1208 -33.23 44.66 -1.00
CA PRO A 1208 -32.56 45.87 -0.55
C PRO A 1208 -31.63 45.54 0.64
N ARG A 1209 -30.59 46.36 0.83
CA ARG A 1209 -29.58 46.15 1.88
C ARG A 1209 -30.18 46.07 3.28
N GLU A 1210 -31.20 46.88 3.56
CA GLU A 1210 -31.91 46.89 4.85
C GLU A 1210 -32.51 45.52 5.19
N VAL A 1211 -33.05 44.80 4.19
CA VAL A 1211 -33.58 43.45 4.37
C VAL A 1211 -32.46 42.44 4.59
N VAL A 1212 -31.34 42.56 3.86
CA VAL A 1212 -30.16 41.70 4.05
C VAL A 1212 -29.60 41.88 5.47
N ASP A 1213 -29.50 43.11 5.95
CA ASP A 1213 -29.01 43.43 7.29
C ASP A 1213 -29.95 42.84 8.37
N LEU A 1214 -31.28 43.03 8.22
CA LEU A 1214 -32.30 42.45 9.10
C LEU A 1214 -32.27 40.92 9.13
N LEU A 1215 -32.10 40.28 7.97
CA LEU A 1215 -31.97 38.83 7.86
C LEU A 1215 -30.66 38.33 8.49
N SER A 1216 -29.57 39.10 8.47
CA SER A 1216 -28.28 38.62 8.98
C SER A 1216 -28.17 38.60 10.51
N GLY A 1217 -28.86 39.54 11.19
CA GLY A 1217 -28.72 39.74 12.64
C GLY A 1217 -27.39 40.35 13.08
N ILE A 1218 -26.53 40.78 12.14
CA ILE A 1218 -25.18 41.27 12.44
C ILE A 1218 -25.12 42.78 12.63
N ARG A 1219 -25.98 43.54 11.95
CA ARG A 1219 -26.02 44.99 12.04
C ARG A 1219 -27.18 45.43 12.93
#